data_AF-A0A846RRG7-F1
#
_entry.id   AF-A0A846RRG7-F1
#
_cell.length_a   1.000
_cell.length_b   1.000
_cell.length_c   1.000
_cell.angle_alpha   90.00
_cell.angle_beta   90.00
_cell.angle_gamma   90.00
#
_symmetry.space_group_name_H-M   'P 1'
#
loop_
_entity.id
_entity.type
_entity.pdbx_description
1 polymer ?
#
loop_
_entity_poly.entity_id
_entity_poly.type
_entity_poly.pdbx_seq_one_letter_code
_entity_poly.pdbx_strand_id
1 'polypeptide(L)'
;MTSQSVHATGDPGNSTGDQPHLPPPSTLPAQPAQPVQGTSLKDLEPARWIHACLSGALAYGLTVVGALLALLLMILGAVLSPQDIQGSVEGFTGASAAEFGSLFLFIAVPFQLAGMGLFGTLQGEMSVNILGAAVTVGGSGWFVPLALTGITVLTLAFVARRAARKQPTTTAQAWALSAASGAALAVVALLLGILFAVRLEEEGTSITLSSVSWSLFLGSLVIGTLASRVGRSMGARRNGPLAVTAARRTVAGVSAAFRVVGLHYLTYTLIGGSVLLIGTFVFGGAVAGFAALSWLPNLAGWMYGIGHLSVVRQVSTIGSDNVSTFDWPMWATLLSLLLTIALAAAASVAWALARRNAAGWASWLVLPAVFLTCGLAITLLSTGSFEVQGGIFAASGSIALAPWTLLILALWGGTIEASSRFVAPWLVPYVPAKVRRFVAGPRDTNRIAVAQDPHTGALPASAQTTIPLDAQDEDQAAEPKPLSPQAKKKLKIGAVVAGVVVVLGIGAAVTYNVLATSTYGPQAQVEKYLQALQDGDASTAVEIVDPNVPSAERLLLSDEIYGAAENRITAYEIRDVEQEGDTAIVTAEITQDSQTTPLTFTLEKGDSTAVIFHEWRVAHGSSWTLPVQVPTGFTNIAVNGVDVEIPAQQAQQAPGTFAFAVLPGTYVITPPEGTRYVTLGEAQTVTVSADPTVFPGEGAIFEPSMTGALTEDAIAQVQAHLAGCMAAKESEPAGCPNSAFTFGDEEDYRNFIWTMTEEPTFEVTESWNGLLLTSDGGVMTVTYEQNTNWLGDEPEWEKQEEQMPLYFSAPVQIEGDKLTVVFEE
;
A
#
# COMPACT_ATOMS: atom_id res chain seq x y z
N MET A 1 126.85 21.20 -9.21
CA MET A 1 127.05 19.91 -9.89
C MET A 1 126.46 18.84 -8.95
N THR A 2 125.34 18.18 -9.28
CA THR A 2 125.19 17.04 -10.24
C THR A 2 126.07 15.84 -9.85
N SER A 3 125.61 14.58 -9.81
CA SER A 3 124.26 14.02 -9.96
C SER A 3 124.22 12.55 -9.44
N GLN A 4 123.00 12.02 -9.34
CA GLN A 4 122.53 10.61 -9.43
C GLN A 4 123.41 9.63 -10.27
N SER A 5 123.35 8.28 -10.16
CA SER A 5 122.67 7.31 -9.25
C SER A 5 123.02 5.83 -9.65
N VAL A 6 122.29 4.81 -9.12
CA VAL A 6 122.27 3.36 -9.53
C VAL A 6 123.49 2.54 -9.00
N HIS A 7 123.45 1.25 -8.58
CA HIS A 7 122.52 0.09 -8.70
C HIS A 7 122.33 -0.64 -7.32
N ALA A 8 121.88 -1.90 -7.09
CA ALA A 8 121.46 -3.06 -7.92
C ALA A 8 120.54 -4.09 -7.18
N THR A 9 119.59 -4.67 -7.93
CA THR A 9 119.05 -6.07 -7.96
C THR A 9 118.95 -7.02 -6.74
N GLY A 10 117.76 -7.64 -6.56
CA GLY A 10 117.57 -8.97 -5.92
C GLY A 10 116.12 -9.27 -5.46
N ASP A 11 115.46 -10.29 -6.03
CA ASP A 11 114.08 -10.75 -5.70
C ASP A 11 114.05 -12.30 -5.72
N PRO A 12 113.22 -13.00 -4.91
CA PRO A 12 111.88 -13.42 -5.37
C PRO A 12 110.78 -13.41 -4.29
N GLY A 13 109.69 -12.66 -4.50
CA GLY A 13 108.57 -12.57 -3.56
C GLY A 13 107.45 -13.62 -3.70
N ASN A 14 106.38 -13.46 -2.91
CA ASN A 14 105.00 -13.76 -3.32
C ASN A 14 103.96 -12.97 -2.48
N SER A 15 102.81 -12.70 -3.10
CA SER A 15 101.44 -12.39 -2.59
C SER A 15 101.17 -12.18 -1.09
N THR A 16 100.28 -11.29 -0.63
CA THR A 16 99.45 -10.20 -1.23
C THR A 16 98.69 -9.50 -0.11
N GLY A 17 98.34 -8.21 -0.27
CA GLY A 17 97.16 -7.60 0.37
C GLY A 17 97.44 -6.60 1.50
N ASP A 18 97.38 -5.31 1.16
CA ASP A 18 97.33 -4.24 2.15
C ASP A 18 96.09 -4.32 3.05
N GLN A 19 96.27 -4.07 4.36
CA GLN A 19 95.22 -3.45 5.17
C GLN A 19 95.57 -1.96 5.37
N PRO A 20 94.83 -1.03 4.75
CA PRO A 20 95.04 0.39 5.01
C PRO A 20 94.63 0.75 6.44
N HIS A 21 95.38 1.65 7.07
CA HIS A 21 95.13 2.13 8.42
C HIS A 21 93.68 2.64 8.59
N LEU A 22 92.99 2.15 9.62
CA LEU A 22 91.71 2.70 10.04
C LEU A 22 91.90 4.16 10.52
N PRO A 23 91.13 5.13 10.00
CA PRO A 23 91.13 6.48 10.54
C PRO A 23 90.49 6.50 11.94
N PRO A 24 90.78 7.52 12.78
CA PRO A 24 90.10 7.69 14.06
C PRO A 24 88.58 7.84 13.86
N PRO A 25 87.75 7.47 14.85
CA PRO A 25 86.29 7.58 14.72
C PRO A 25 85.87 9.02 14.41
N SER A 26 85.37 9.24 13.20
CA SER A 26 84.79 10.53 12.83
C SER A 26 83.58 10.79 13.72
N THR A 27 83.68 11.80 14.60
CA THR A 27 82.54 12.32 15.35
C THR A 27 81.49 12.81 14.37
N LEU A 28 80.47 11.99 14.14
CA LEU A 28 79.29 12.38 13.36
C LEU A 28 78.79 13.71 13.94
N PRO A 29 78.60 14.78 13.12
CA PRO A 29 77.98 15.99 13.61
C PRO A 29 76.61 15.60 14.18
N ALA A 30 76.34 16.02 15.42
CA ALA A 30 75.15 15.60 16.15
C ALA A 30 73.92 15.85 15.27
N GLN A 31 73.27 14.77 14.83
CA GLN A 31 72.11 14.84 13.97
C GLN A 31 71.08 15.75 14.67
N PRO A 32 70.68 16.89 14.06
CA PRO A 32 69.92 17.90 14.77
C PRO A 32 68.66 17.24 15.30
N ALA A 33 68.52 17.24 16.63
CA ALA A 33 67.45 16.54 17.32
C ALA A 33 66.12 16.96 16.67
N GLN A 34 65.39 15.99 16.10
CA GLN A 34 64.18 16.33 15.35
C GLN A 34 63.29 17.17 16.25
N PRO A 35 62.82 18.34 15.79
CA PRO A 35 62.15 19.29 16.65
C PRO A 35 60.99 18.58 17.34
N VAL A 36 61.06 18.51 18.67
CA VAL A 36 60.08 17.83 19.51
C VAL A 36 58.72 18.40 19.11
N GLN A 37 57.91 17.59 18.42
CA GLN A 37 56.68 18.08 17.83
C GLN A 37 55.82 18.63 18.95
N GLY A 38 55.64 19.95 18.94
CA GLY A 38 54.99 20.67 20.03
C GLY A 38 53.69 19.97 20.40
N THR A 39 53.63 19.44 21.62
CA THR A 39 52.52 18.61 22.08
C THR A 39 51.35 19.44 22.57
N SER A 40 51.54 20.76 22.73
CA SER A 40 50.53 21.71 23.18
C SER A 40 49.56 22.06 22.05
N LEU A 41 48.45 22.69 22.44
CA LEU A 41 47.55 23.36 21.50
C LEU A 41 48.11 24.72 21.04
N LYS A 42 49.03 25.31 21.82
CA LYS A 42 49.73 26.57 21.48
C LYS A 42 50.67 26.42 20.27
N ASP A 43 51.07 25.20 19.95
CA ASP A 43 52.03 24.88 18.88
C ASP A 43 51.35 24.68 17.51
N LEU A 44 50.05 24.94 17.42
CA LEU A 44 49.27 24.87 16.18
C LEU A 44 49.28 26.21 15.44
N GLU A 45 49.86 26.20 14.24
CA GLU A 45 49.81 27.31 13.27
C GLU A 45 48.35 27.83 13.09
N PRO A 46 48.08 29.15 13.15
CA PRO A 46 46.72 29.70 13.01
C PRO A 46 45.99 29.24 11.75
N ALA A 47 46.71 29.03 10.64
CA ALA A 47 46.19 28.48 9.40
C ALA A 47 45.50 27.11 9.57
N ARG A 48 45.92 26.28 10.53
CA ARG A 48 45.29 24.96 10.81
C ARG A 48 43.90 25.11 11.41
N TRP A 49 43.70 26.12 12.26
CA TRP A 49 42.39 26.46 12.81
C TRP A 49 41.48 27.03 11.72
N ILE A 50 42.00 27.94 10.89
CA ILE A 50 41.26 28.49 9.73
C ILE A 50 40.83 27.36 8.78
N HIS A 51 41.73 26.44 8.42
CA HIS A 51 41.37 25.27 7.60
C HIS A 51 40.39 24.31 8.28
N ALA A 52 40.40 24.17 9.61
CA ALA A 52 39.39 23.40 10.33
C ALA A 52 38.01 24.05 10.23
N CYS A 53 37.90 25.36 10.48
CA CYS A 53 36.64 26.09 10.38
C CYS A 53 36.10 26.12 8.94
N LEU A 54 36.96 26.38 7.95
CA LEU A 54 36.59 26.32 6.53
C LEU A 54 36.10 24.93 6.11
N SER A 55 36.59 23.84 6.72
CA SER A 55 36.07 22.50 6.44
C SER A 55 34.64 22.28 6.93
N GLY A 56 34.24 22.93 8.04
CA GLY A 56 32.86 22.96 8.51
C GLY A 56 31.93 23.73 7.56
N ALA A 57 32.35 24.94 7.16
CA ALA A 57 31.60 25.76 6.19
C ALA A 57 31.43 25.04 4.83
N LEU A 58 32.48 24.40 4.33
CA LEU A 58 32.45 23.61 3.09
C LEU A 58 31.49 22.40 3.19
N ALA A 59 31.46 21.72 4.35
CA ALA A 59 30.55 20.60 4.57
C ALA A 59 29.09 21.04 4.58
N TYR A 60 28.77 22.18 5.20
CA TYR A 60 27.42 22.75 5.13
C TYR A 60 27.06 23.13 3.68
N GLY A 61 27.92 23.86 2.98
CA GLY A 61 27.68 24.27 1.60
C GLY A 61 27.42 23.11 0.63
N LEU A 62 28.20 22.03 0.73
CA LEU A 62 27.93 20.81 -0.06
C LEU A 62 26.65 20.09 0.35
N THR A 63 26.23 20.20 1.62
CA THR A 63 24.97 19.62 2.10
C THR A 63 23.76 20.42 1.58
N VAL A 64 23.85 21.75 1.50
CA VAL A 64 22.84 22.61 0.84
C VAL A 64 22.77 22.31 -0.66
N VAL A 65 23.90 22.08 -1.33
CA VAL A 65 23.89 21.64 -2.75
C VAL A 65 23.22 20.26 -2.91
N GLY A 66 23.41 19.34 -1.96
CA GLY A 66 22.70 18.06 -1.93
C GLY A 66 21.18 18.23 -1.73
N ALA A 67 20.77 19.15 -0.85
CA ALA A 67 19.36 19.48 -0.60
C ALA A 67 18.70 20.16 -1.81
N LEU A 68 19.42 21.05 -2.50
CA LEU A 68 18.97 21.65 -3.76
C LEU A 68 18.80 20.59 -4.85
N LEU A 69 19.73 19.62 -4.96
CA LEU A 69 19.58 18.52 -5.91
C LEU A 69 18.38 17.63 -5.58
N ALA A 70 18.11 17.35 -4.30
CA ALA A 70 16.91 16.63 -3.86
C ALA A 70 15.62 17.38 -4.26
N LEU A 71 15.56 18.68 -4.02
CA LEU A 71 14.43 19.53 -4.41
C LEU A 71 14.24 19.55 -5.94
N LEU A 72 15.32 19.70 -6.71
CA LEU A 72 15.26 19.66 -8.18
C LEU A 72 14.83 18.30 -8.74
N LEU A 73 15.19 17.19 -8.08
CA LEU A 73 14.72 15.85 -8.45
C LEU A 73 13.22 15.68 -8.15
N MET A 74 12.73 16.17 -7.01
CA MET A 74 11.29 16.16 -6.70
C MET A 74 10.48 17.00 -7.70
N ILE A 75 10.99 18.19 -8.07
CA ILE A 75 10.40 19.04 -9.12
C ILE A 75 10.43 18.32 -10.49
N LEU A 76 11.50 17.61 -10.83
CA LEU A 76 11.57 16.80 -12.04
C LEU A 76 10.53 15.68 -12.05
N GLY A 77 10.29 15.04 -10.90
CA GLY A 77 9.20 14.06 -10.73
C GLY A 77 7.83 14.66 -11.01
N ALA A 78 7.53 15.85 -10.45
CA ALA A 78 6.29 16.57 -10.70
C ALA A 78 6.13 16.93 -12.19
N VAL A 79 7.18 17.43 -12.85
CA VAL A 79 7.16 17.76 -14.29
C VAL A 79 6.95 16.52 -15.18
N LEU A 80 7.40 15.34 -14.75
CA LEU A 80 7.23 14.08 -15.48
C LEU A 80 5.86 13.42 -15.24
N SER A 81 5.22 13.67 -14.09
CA SER A 81 3.85 13.23 -13.78
C SER A 81 2.97 14.42 -13.36
N PRO A 82 2.41 15.20 -14.30
CA PRO A 82 1.60 16.38 -13.97
C PRO A 82 0.31 16.09 -13.18
N GLN A 83 -0.18 14.85 -13.24
CA GLN A 83 -1.40 14.40 -12.56
C GLN A 83 -1.16 14.16 -11.06
N ASP A 84 0.02 13.61 -10.70
CA ASP A 84 0.45 13.36 -9.32
C ASP A 84 0.59 14.66 -8.49
N ILE A 85 0.68 15.83 -9.14
CA ILE A 85 0.99 17.12 -8.48
C ILE A 85 -0.11 17.56 -7.51
N GLN A 86 -1.38 17.49 -7.93
CA GLN A 86 -2.49 18.14 -7.20
C GLN A 86 -2.61 17.55 -5.78
N GLY A 87 -2.84 16.23 -5.67
CA GLY A 87 -2.93 15.56 -4.38
C GLY A 87 -1.64 15.61 -3.54
N SER A 88 -0.46 15.53 -4.19
CA SER A 88 0.83 15.54 -3.47
C SER A 88 1.16 16.89 -2.82
N VAL A 89 0.72 18.00 -3.41
CA VAL A 89 0.99 19.35 -2.89
C VAL A 89 -0.08 19.76 -1.88
N GLU A 90 -1.36 19.54 -2.20
CA GLU A 90 -2.48 19.82 -1.28
C GLU A 90 -2.35 19.00 0.02
N GLY A 91 -1.99 17.72 -0.08
CA GLY A 91 -1.79 16.84 1.08
C GLY A 91 -0.59 17.16 1.97
N PHE A 92 0.37 17.99 1.53
CA PHE A 92 1.55 18.36 2.34
C PHE A 92 1.53 19.82 2.83
N THR A 93 0.87 20.73 2.13
CA THR A 93 0.82 22.16 2.50
C THR A 93 -0.58 22.74 2.69
N GLY A 94 -1.66 22.06 2.31
CA GLY A 94 -3.03 22.62 2.35
C GLY A 94 -3.21 23.84 1.45
N ALA A 95 -2.34 23.98 0.44
CA ALA A 95 -2.13 25.15 -0.40
C ALA A 95 -1.96 24.69 -1.85
N SER A 96 -2.46 25.45 -2.82
CA SER A 96 -2.49 25.00 -4.21
C SER A 96 -1.12 25.08 -4.88
N ALA A 97 -0.89 24.24 -5.88
CA ALA A 97 0.34 24.26 -6.67
C ALA A 97 0.58 25.60 -7.42
N ALA A 98 -0.43 26.47 -7.53
CA ALA A 98 -0.32 27.79 -8.14
C ALA A 98 0.41 28.83 -7.27
N GLU A 99 0.46 28.64 -5.94
CA GLU A 99 1.01 29.63 -4.99
C GLU A 99 2.55 29.63 -4.91
N PHE A 100 3.22 28.64 -5.52
CA PHE A 100 4.68 28.47 -5.52
C PHE A 100 5.47 29.49 -6.38
N GLY A 101 4.87 30.64 -6.72
CA GLY A 101 5.44 31.65 -7.60
C GLY A 101 6.67 32.40 -7.05
N SER A 102 7.01 32.26 -5.77
CA SER A 102 8.14 32.99 -5.17
C SER A 102 9.49 32.28 -5.37
N LEU A 103 10.37 32.89 -6.16
CA LEU A 103 11.75 32.43 -6.40
C LEU A 103 12.54 32.18 -5.09
N PHE A 104 12.16 32.86 -4.00
CA PHE A 104 12.78 32.70 -2.69
C PHE A 104 12.60 31.29 -2.10
N LEU A 105 11.48 30.60 -2.33
CA LEU A 105 11.26 29.24 -1.79
C LEU A 105 12.30 28.24 -2.31
N PHE A 106 12.61 28.29 -3.60
CA PHE A 106 13.65 27.46 -4.24
C PHE A 106 15.06 27.72 -3.68
N ILE A 107 15.30 28.91 -3.12
CA ILE A 107 16.55 29.27 -2.45
C ILE A 107 16.51 28.84 -0.98
N ALA A 108 15.39 29.04 -0.29
CA ALA A 108 15.25 28.88 1.16
C ALA A 108 15.12 27.42 1.62
N VAL A 109 14.26 26.63 0.96
CA VAL A 109 13.97 25.24 1.34
C VAL A 109 15.24 24.35 1.43
N PRO A 110 16.23 24.44 0.51
CA PRO A 110 17.49 23.70 0.63
C PRO A 110 18.28 23.96 1.93
N PHE A 111 18.21 25.15 2.52
CA PHE A 111 18.87 25.44 3.81
C PHE A 111 18.14 24.77 4.98
N GLN A 112 16.81 24.69 4.92
CA GLN A 112 16.02 24.03 5.96
C GLN A 112 16.16 22.51 5.92
N LEU A 113 16.15 21.92 4.72
CA LEU A 113 16.49 20.50 4.52
C LEU A 113 17.92 20.18 4.96
N ALA A 114 18.90 21.05 4.67
CA ALA A 114 20.27 20.88 5.16
C ALA A 114 20.38 21.02 6.70
N GLY A 115 19.52 21.83 7.32
CA GLY A 115 19.38 21.91 8.78
C GLY A 115 18.81 20.61 9.38
N MET A 116 17.73 20.07 8.81
CA MET A 116 17.16 18.77 9.21
C MET A 116 18.18 17.63 9.06
N GLY A 117 18.96 17.63 7.97
CA GLY A 117 20.10 16.70 7.76
C GLY A 117 21.21 16.80 8.81
N LEU A 118 21.19 17.83 9.66
CA LEU A 118 22.08 18.06 10.81
C LEU A 118 21.32 18.06 12.14
N PHE A 119 20.22 17.32 12.21
CA PHE A 119 19.33 17.12 13.37
C PHE A 119 18.46 18.32 13.76
N GLY A 120 18.34 19.34 12.90
CA GLY A 120 17.46 20.47 13.15
C GLY A 120 15.98 20.08 13.13
N THR A 121 15.24 20.47 14.16
CA THR A 121 13.77 20.33 14.19
C THR A 121 13.14 21.43 13.33
N LEU A 122 12.36 21.04 12.32
CA LEU A 122 11.60 21.94 11.46
C LEU A 122 10.39 22.47 12.24
N GLN A 123 10.46 23.71 12.71
CA GLN A 123 9.34 24.38 13.36
C GLN A 123 8.59 25.21 12.32
N GLY A 124 7.25 25.14 12.35
CA GLY A 124 6.36 25.96 11.55
C GLY A 124 5.40 26.73 12.45
N GLU A 125 5.06 27.95 12.05
CA GLU A 125 4.01 28.74 12.69
C GLU A 125 3.18 29.41 11.61
N MET A 126 1.87 29.14 11.62
CA MET A 126 0.86 29.79 10.78
C MET A 126 -0.04 30.63 11.67
N SER A 127 -0.23 31.90 11.35
CA SER A 127 -1.15 32.81 12.02
C SER A 127 -2.17 33.34 11.02
N VAL A 128 -3.45 33.02 11.22
CA VAL A 128 -4.56 33.48 10.37
C VAL A 128 -5.40 34.50 11.15
N ASN A 129 -5.68 35.66 10.57
CA ASN A 129 -6.54 36.67 11.17
C ASN A 129 -8.02 36.39 10.87
N ILE A 130 -8.75 35.90 11.89
CA ILE A 130 -10.18 35.60 11.80
C ILE A 130 -10.96 36.68 12.56
N LEU A 131 -11.78 37.45 11.84
CA LEU A 131 -12.65 38.51 12.40
C LEU A 131 -11.91 39.56 13.26
N GLY A 132 -10.62 39.78 13.01
CA GLY A 132 -9.78 40.72 13.78
C GLY A 132 -8.99 40.08 14.92
N ALA A 133 -9.13 38.77 15.16
CA ALA A 133 -8.33 38.00 16.11
C ALA A 133 -7.35 37.08 15.37
N ALA A 134 -6.07 37.13 15.73
CA ALA A 134 -5.08 36.19 15.23
C ALA A 134 -5.26 34.82 15.88
N VAL A 135 -5.45 33.78 15.07
CA VAL A 135 -5.45 32.37 15.47
C VAL A 135 -4.15 31.75 15.00
N THR A 136 -3.28 31.42 15.95
CA THR A 136 -1.99 30.77 15.68
C THR A 136 -2.10 29.25 15.76
N VAL A 137 -1.60 28.57 14.73
CA VAL A 137 -1.32 27.13 14.70
C VAL A 137 0.19 26.95 14.59
N GLY A 138 0.80 26.45 15.67
CA GLY A 138 2.21 26.09 15.69
C GLY A 138 2.39 24.60 15.38
N GLY A 139 3.57 24.22 14.92
CA GLY A 139 3.94 22.82 14.75
C GLY A 139 5.44 22.59 14.72
N SER A 140 5.86 21.35 14.95
CA SER A 140 7.25 20.95 14.77
C SER A 140 7.35 19.54 14.19
N GLY A 141 8.23 19.37 13.21
CA GLY A 141 8.60 18.10 12.59
C GLY A 141 10.06 17.79 12.85
N TRP A 142 10.34 16.57 13.31
CA TRP A 142 11.68 16.04 13.43
C TRP A 142 11.86 14.83 12.50
N PHE A 143 12.76 14.98 11.53
CA PHE A 143 13.20 13.91 10.64
C PHE A 143 14.61 14.25 10.18
N VAL A 144 15.45 13.24 9.96
CA VAL A 144 16.87 13.43 9.61
C VAL A 144 17.14 12.80 8.23
N PRO A 145 17.15 13.57 7.13
CA PRO A 145 17.48 13.04 5.81
C PRO A 145 18.93 12.52 5.75
N LEU A 146 19.11 11.21 5.94
CA LEU A 146 20.43 10.61 6.19
C LEU A 146 21.38 10.69 4.98
N ALA A 147 20.86 10.94 3.77
CA ALA A 147 21.69 11.26 2.62
C ALA A 147 22.46 12.59 2.80
N LEU A 148 21.76 13.63 3.29
CA LEU A 148 22.35 14.95 3.57
C LEU A 148 23.34 14.88 4.74
N THR A 149 22.98 14.15 5.80
CA THR A 149 23.88 13.80 6.90
C THR A 149 25.15 13.10 6.38
N GLY A 150 24.98 12.17 5.44
CA GLY A 150 26.07 11.48 4.75
C GLY A 150 27.02 12.40 4.00
N ILE A 151 26.52 13.42 3.28
CA ILE A 151 27.33 14.41 2.57
C ILE A 151 28.24 15.19 3.54
N THR A 152 27.71 15.66 4.67
CA THR A 152 28.52 16.30 5.73
C THR A 152 29.58 15.35 6.29
N VAL A 153 29.19 14.13 6.67
CA VAL A 153 30.10 13.15 7.27
C VAL A 153 31.24 12.77 6.32
N LEU A 154 30.92 12.48 5.06
CA LEU A 154 31.91 12.13 4.04
C LEU A 154 32.85 13.30 3.72
N THR A 155 32.32 14.52 3.61
CA THR A 155 33.12 15.73 3.36
C THR A 155 34.13 15.97 4.48
N LEU A 156 33.67 16.02 5.74
CA LEU A 156 34.55 16.25 6.89
C LEU A 156 35.54 15.11 7.10
N ALA A 157 35.10 13.85 6.95
CA ALA A 157 36.01 12.72 7.04
C ALA A 157 37.08 12.76 5.94
N PHE A 158 36.73 13.11 4.70
CA PHE A 158 37.67 13.22 3.59
C PHE A 158 38.66 14.37 3.75
N VAL A 159 38.19 15.59 4.04
CA VAL A 159 39.03 16.78 4.19
C VAL A 159 39.97 16.61 5.39
N ALA A 160 39.46 16.16 6.53
CA ALA A 160 40.26 15.99 7.73
C ALA A 160 41.26 14.81 7.62
N ARG A 161 40.92 13.76 6.85
CA ARG A 161 41.86 12.69 6.44
C ARG A 161 42.97 13.22 5.53
N ARG A 162 42.65 14.09 4.57
CA ARG A 162 43.62 14.71 3.66
C ARG A 162 44.57 15.65 4.42
N ALA A 163 44.06 16.39 5.41
CA ALA A 163 44.86 17.22 6.31
C ALA A 163 45.83 16.37 7.16
N ALA A 164 45.33 15.35 7.88
CA ALA A 164 46.15 14.49 8.73
C ALA A 164 47.21 13.66 7.97
N ARG A 165 47.01 13.43 6.66
CA ARG A 165 48.02 12.81 5.77
C ARG A 165 49.17 13.76 5.39
N LYS A 166 48.90 15.06 5.30
CA LYS A 166 49.90 16.11 5.01
C LYS A 166 50.70 16.47 6.26
N GLN A 167 50.00 16.71 7.38
CA GLN A 167 50.59 17.12 8.65
C GLN A 167 50.08 16.19 9.76
N PRO A 168 50.95 15.40 10.41
CA PRO A 168 50.56 14.65 11.61
C PRO A 168 50.22 15.60 12.76
N THR A 169 49.37 15.16 13.67
CA THR A 169 48.89 15.91 14.84
C THR A 169 48.80 14.98 16.04
N THR A 170 49.00 15.51 17.25
CA THR A 170 48.80 14.74 18.49
C THR A 170 47.32 14.42 18.71
N THR A 171 46.99 13.46 19.58
CA THR A 171 45.59 13.12 19.90
C THR A 171 44.79 14.33 20.40
N ALA A 172 45.41 15.21 21.19
CA ALA A 172 44.78 16.43 21.70
C ALA A 172 44.53 17.45 20.58
N GLN A 173 45.55 17.72 19.75
CA GLN A 173 45.42 18.61 18.58
C GLN A 173 44.37 18.09 17.57
N ALA A 174 44.33 16.77 17.35
CA ALA A 174 43.36 16.14 16.47
C ALA A 174 41.92 16.28 16.99
N TRP A 175 41.69 16.21 18.30
CA TRP A 175 40.39 16.52 18.89
C TRP A 175 40.05 18.01 18.80
N ALA A 176 40.95 18.90 19.18
CA ALA A 176 40.73 20.35 19.16
C ALA A 176 40.40 20.89 17.75
N LEU A 177 41.17 20.47 16.73
CA LEU A 177 40.88 20.81 15.32
C LEU A 177 39.62 20.13 14.78
N SER A 178 39.14 19.04 15.40
CA SER A 178 37.85 18.43 15.05
C SER A 178 36.69 19.19 15.68
N ALA A 179 36.82 19.61 16.94
CA ALA A 179 35.85 20.47 17.63
C ALA A 179 35.69 21.82 16.90
N ALA A 180 36.78 22.42 16.41
CA ALA A 180 36.71 23.61 15.55
C ALA A 180 35.97 23.35 14.23
N SER A 181 36.06 22.14 13.67
CA SER A 181 35.30 21.77 12.46
C SER A 181 33.80 21.69 12.75
N GLY A 182 33.42 21.07 13.88
CA GLY A 182 32.02 20.94 14.32
C GLY A 182 31.39 22.26 14.78
N ALA A 183 32.14 23.10 15.51
CA ALA A 183 31.67 24.41 15.94
C ALA A 183 31.45 25.36 14.75
N ALA A 184 32.35 25.35 13.77
CA ALA A 184 32.15 26.12 12.54
C ALA A 184 30.97 25.61 11.71
N LEU A 185 30.77 24.29 11.61
CA LEU A 185 29.57 23.71 10.99
C LEU A 185 28.29 24.19 11.69
N ALA A 186 28.24 24.12 13.02
CA ALA A 186 27.07 24.53 13.81
C ALA A 186 26.76 26.03 13.70
N VAL A 187 27.77 26.90 13.76
CA VAL A 187 27.59 28.35 13.59
C VAL A 187 27.12 28.70 12.17
N VAL A 188 27.71 28.09 11.14
CA VAL A 188 27.31 28.32 9.75
C VAL A 188 25.88 27.80 9.49
N ALA A 189 25.53 26.64 10.02
CA ALA A 189 24.19 26.06 9.89
C ALA A 189 23.11 26.91 10.58
N LEU A 190 23.38 27.42 11.79
CA LEU A 190 22.48 28.35 12.48
C LEU A 190 22.31 29.66 11.69
N LEU A 191 23.41 30.31 11.32
CA LEU A 191 23.35 31.63 10.65
C LEU A 191 22.63 31.56 9.30
N LEU A 192 22.89 30.52 8.50
CA LEU A 192 22.25 30.34 7.20
C LEU A 192 20.82 29.82 7.33
N GLY A 193 20.53 28.96 8.31
CA GLY A 193 19.16 28.53 8.63
C GLY A 193 18.25 29.68 9.06
N ILE A 194 18.80 30.68 9.80
CA ILE A 194 18.08 31.91 10.17
C ILE A 194 17.90 32.83 8.95
N LEU A 195 18.98 33.05 8.18
CA LEU A 195 18.98 33.95 7.02
C LEU A 195 18.01 33.48 5.91
N PHE A 196 17.89 32.16 5.73
CA PHE A 196 17.04 31.52 4.74
C PHE A 196 15.82 30.82 5.36
N ALA A 197 15.36 31.28 6.54
CA ALA A 197 14.06 30.88 7.08
C ALA A 197 12.94 31.29 6.11
N VAL A 198 12.01 30.39 5.81
CA VAL A 198 10.86 30.73 4.96
C VAL A 198 9.92 31.62 5.77
N ARG A 199 9.48 32.71 5.13
CA ARG A 199 8.49 33.65 5.67
C ARG A 199 7.60 34.09 4.51
N LEU A 200 6.30 33.90 4.66
CA LEU A 200 5.26 34.33 3.73
C LEU A 200 4.24 35.15 4.52
N GLU A 201 3.80 36.27 3.96
CA GLU A 201 2.83 37.19 4.57
C GLU A 201 1.88 37.64 3.45
N GLU A 202 0.61 37.23 3.53
CA GLU A 202 -0.39 37.45 2.48
C GLU A 202 -1.79 37.60 3.08
N GLU A 203 -2.49 38.69 2.73
CA GLU A 203 -3.84 39.10 3.18
C GLU A 203 -4.31 38.60 4.58
N GLY A 204 -3.52 38.88 5.62
CA GLY A 204 -3.88 38.58 7.01
C GLY A 204 -3.50 37.17 7.49
N THR A 205 -2.86 36.37 6.63
CA THR A 205 -2.16 35.13 6.98
C THR A 205 -0.65 35.36 6.98
N SER A 206 0.04 34.82 7.98
CA SER A 206 1.50 34.70 7.95
C SER A 206 1.94 33.26 8.21
N ILE A 207 2.96 32.82 7.50
CA ILE A 207 3.54 31.48 7.60
C ILE A 207 5.04 31.62 7.78
N THR A 208 5.60 31.02 8.82
CA THR A 208 7.05 30.91 9.01
C THR A 208 7.47 29.44 9.12
N LEU A 209 8.63 29.09 8.56
CA LEU A 209 9.18 27.73 8.62
C LEU A 209 10.71 27.76 8.79
N SER A 210 11.22 27.06 9.80
CA SER A 210 12.62 27.11 10.21
C SER A 210 13.10 25.83 10.90
N SER A 211 14.22 25.28 10.42
CA SER A 211 14.95 24.16 11.06
C SER A 211 15.82 24.60 12.25
N VAL A 212 15.90 25.90 12.52
CA VAL A 212 16.79 26.49 13.53
C VAL A 212 16.35 26.10 14.94
N SER A 213 17.20 25.37 15.64
CA SER A 213 16.84 24.67 16.87
C SER A 213 18.09 24.35 17.70
N TRP A 214 17.90 24.02 18.99
CA TRP A 214 19.01 23.56 19.85
C TRP A 214 19.60 22.23 19.34
N SER A 215 18.76 21.39 18.73
CA SER A 215 19.12 20.11 18.12
C SER A 215 19.98 20.31 16.87
N LEU A 216 19.70 21.31 16.03
CA LEU A 216 20.58 21.71 14.92
C LEU A 216 22.00 22.05 15.41
N PHE A 217 22.11 22.84 16.49
CA PHE A 217 23.41 23.25 17.04
C PHE A 217 24.21 22.06 17.57
N LEU A 218 23.61 21.25 18.46
CA LEU A 218 24.30 20.12 19.06
C LEU A 218 24.55 18.98 18.06
N GLY A 219 23.60 18.71 17.16
CA GLY A 219 23.74 17.74 16.08
C GLY A 219 24.92 18.07 15.17
N SER A 220 24.94 19.30 14.64
CA SER A 220 26.07 19.84 13.85
C SER A 220 27.41 19.75 14.59
N LEU A 221 27.45 20.18 15.85
CA LEU A 221 28.68 20.18 16.66
C LEU A 221 29.21 18.76 16.89
N VAL A 222 28.34 17.83 17.29
CA VAL A 222 28.71 16.44 17.58
C VAL A 222 29.09 15.71 16.31
N ILE A 223 28.25 15.73 15.26
CA ILE A 223 28.52 14.98 14.04
C ILE A 223 29.74 15.54 13.30
N GLY A 224 29.90 16.86 13.24
CA GLY A 224 31.04 17.50 12.60
C GLY A 224 32.36 17.20 13.33
N THR A 225 32.33 17.20 14.66
CA THR A 225 33.48 16.79 15.48
C THR A 225 33.82 15.32 15.26
N LEU A 226 32.85 14.41 15.31
CA LEU A 226 33.09 12.97 15.15
C LEU A 226 33.56 12.62 13.73
N ALA A 227 32.94 13.18 12.68
CA ALA A 227 33.35 12.96 11.29
C ALA A 227 34.78 13.46 11.02
N SER A 228 35.11 14.68 11.45
CA SER A 228 36.47 15.25 11.35
C SER A 228 37.48 14.39 12.14
N ARG A 229 37.11 13.92 13.34
CA ARG A 229 37.96 13.09 14.21
C ARG A 229 38.21 11.69 13.65
N VAL A 230 37.20 11.08 13.01
CA VAL A 230 37.30 9.80 12.29
C VAL A 230 38.18 9.98 11.05
N GLY A 231 37.96 11.04 10.26
CA GLY A 231 38.81 11.40 9.11
C GLY A 231 40.29 11.48 9.47
N ARG A 232 40.64 12.26 10.51
CA ARG A 232 42.02 12.40 11.00
C ARG A 232 42.61 11.04 11.42
N SER A 233 41.81 10.16 12.05
CA SER A 233 42.26 8.80 12.41
C SER A 233 42.59 7.92 11.20
N MET A 234 41.88 8.09 10.08
CA MET A 234 42.14 7.39 8.81
C MET A 234 43.27 8.03 7.98
N GLY A 235 43.78 9.19 8.41
CA GLY A 235 44.86 9.92 7.76
C GLY A 235 46.22 9.77 8.46
N ALA A 236 46.21 9.60 9.78
CA ALA A 236 47.41 9.43 10.59
C ALA A 236 48.24 8.19 10.18
N ARG A 237 49.54 8.39 9.97
CA ARG A 237 50.49 7.28 9.73
C ARG A 237 50.73 6.51 11.03
N ARG A 238 50.64 5.18 11.02
CA ARG A 238 50.97 4.32 12.17
C ARG A 238 52.49 4.16 12.34
N ASN A 239 53.17 5.26 12.64
CA ASN A 239 54.61 5.26 12.92
C ASN A 239 54.83 5.36 14.43
N GLY A 240 55.32 4.28 15.03
CA GLY A 240 55.67 4.20 16.46
C GLY A 240 55.89 2.75 16.90
N PRO A 241 56.81 2.48 17.84
CA PRO A 241 57.12 1.13 18.31
C PRO A 241 55.92 0.46 18.98
N LEU A 242 55.85 -0.87 18.89
CA LEU A 242 54.70 -1.68 19.30
C LEU A 242 54.66 -1.91 20.82
N ALA A 243 54.28 -0.88 21.59
CA ALA A 243 53.79 -1.07 22.95
C ALA A 243 52.49 -1.92 22.92
N VAL A 244 52.58 -3.17 23.39
CA VAL A 244 51.46 -4.13 23.37
C VAL A 244 50.63 -3.99 24.65
N THR A 245 49.45 -3.38 24.55
CA THR A 245 48.46 -3.34 25.64
C THR A 245 47.21 -4.16 25.29
N ALA A 246 46.58 -4.76 26.31
CA ALA A 246 45.36 -5.56 26.14
C ALA A 246 44.23 -4.75 25.49
N ALA A 247 44.06 -3.48 25.89
CA ALA A 247 43.10 -2.54 25.31
C ALA A 247 43.17 -2.46 23.78
N ARG A 248 44.38 -2.52 23.18
CA ARG A 248 44.55 -2.48 21.72
C ARG A 248 44.01 -3.74 21.03
N ARG A 249 43.97 -4.90 21.72
CA ARG A 249 43.32 -6.13 21.22
C ARG A 249 41.79 -6.03 21.32
N THR A 250 41.26 -5.50 22.43
CA THR A 250 39.82 -5.30 22.64
C THR A 250 39.26 -4.34 21.59
N VAL A 251 39.90 -3.17 21.40
CA VAL A 251 39.54 -2.19 20.37
C VAL A 251 39.63 -2.80 18.96
N ALA A 252 40.64 -3.63 18.67
CA ALA A 252 40.73 -4.33 17.39
C ALA A 252 39.54 -5.29 17.16
N GLY A 253 39.14 -6.07 18.18
CA GLY A 253 37.99 -6.97 18.11
C GLY A 253 36.66 -6.23 17.89
N VAL A 254 36.41 -5.17 18.66
CA VAL A 254 35.22 -4.31 18.50
C VAL A 254 35.21 -3.65 17.12
N SER A 255 36.35 -3.14 16.63
CA SER A 255 36.45 -2.55 15.28
C SER A 255 36.23 -3.56 14.15
N ALA A 256 36.45 -4.86 14.39
CA ALA A 256 36.14 -5.92 13.45
C ALA A 256 34.64 -6.28 13.48
N ALA A 257 34.00 -6.28 14.64
CA ALA A 257 32.55 -6.45 14.76
C ALA A 257 31.80 -5.32 14.04
N PHE A 258 32.13 -4.05 14.28
CA PHE A 258 31.54 -2.91 13.56
C PHE A 258 31.70 -3.00 12.02
N ARG A 259 32.78 -3.62 11.53
CA ARG A 259 32.97 -3.87 10.09
C ARG A 259 32.06 -4.97 9.56
N VAL A 260 31.80 -6.02 10.34
CA VAL A 260 30.87 -7.09 9.94
C VAL A 260 29.44 -6.55 9.94
N VAL A 261 29.00 -5.85 11.00
CA VAL A 261 27.67 -5.24 11.06
C VAL A 261 27.50 -4.18 9.97
N GLY A 262 28.49 -3.30 9.78
CA GLY A 262 28.47 -2.30 8.71
C GLY A 262 28.43 -2.89 7.30
N LEU A 263 29.18 -3.97 7.03
CA LEU A 263 29.12 -4.66 5.72
C LEU A 263 27.77 -5.36 5.52
N HIS A 264 27.24 -6.00 6.56
CA HIS A 264 25.95 -6.68 6.52
C HIS A 264 24.80 -5.69 6.27
N TYR A 265 24.75 -4.59 7.04
CA TYR A 265 23.83 -3.48 6.83
C TYR A 265 23.95 -2.90 5.42
N LEU A 266 25.17 -2.53 4.98
CA LEU A 266 25.38 -1.94 3.65
C LEU A 266 25.03 -2.88 2.50
N THR A 267 25.24 -4.20 2.64
CA THR A 267 24.89 -5.16 1.58
C THR A 267 23.38 -5.37 1.53
N TYR A 268 22.72 -5.47 2.69
CA TYR A 268 21.26 -5.59 2.76
C TYR A 268 20.58 -4.33 2.22
N THR A 269 21.00 -3.15 2.68
CA THR A 269 20.43 -1.85 2.27
C THR A 269 20.69 -1.51 0.80
N LEU A 270 21.82 -1.94 0.22
CA LEU A 270 22.05 -1.81 -1.23
C LEU A 270 21.08 -2.67 -2.06
N ILE A 271 20.71 -3.86 -1.59
CA ILE A 271 19.82 -4.77 -2.32
C ILE A 271 18.36 -4.41 -2.06
N GLY A 272 17.90 -4.50 -0.81
CA GLY A 272 16.51 -4.22 -0.43
C GLY A 272 16.12 -2.76 -0.63
N GLY A 273 17.05 -1.81 -0.44
CA GLY A 273 16.80 -0.38 -0.70
C GLY A 273 16.69 -0.06 -2.20
N SER A 274 17.37 -0.80 -3.09
CA SER A 274 17.15 -0.67 -4.53
C SER A 274 15.83 -1.28 -4.99
N VAL A 275 15.40 -2.41 -4.40
CA VAL A 275 14.06 -2.98 -4.66
C VAL A 275 12.97 -2.02 -4.19
N LEU A 276 13.09 -1.44 -2.99
CA LEU A 276 12.13 -0.46 -2.50
C LEU A 276 12.14 0.85 -3.30
N LEU A 277 13.30 1.32 -3.78
CA LEU A 277 13.35 2.47 -4.70
C LEU A 277 12.54 2.22 -5.97
N ILE A 278 12.70 1.04 -6.58
CA ILE A 278 11.90 0.63 -7.74
C ILE A 278 10.41 0.61 -7.36
N GLY A 279 10.06 0.07 -6.19
CA GLY A 279 8.70 0.15 -5.64
C GLY A 279 8.16 1.58 -5.54
N THR A 280 8.93 2.54 -5.02
CA THR A 280 8.49 3.94 -4.93
C THR A 280 8.28 4.62 -6.28
N PHE A 281 8.95 4.17 -7.35
CA PHE A 281 8.67 4.63 -8.73
C PHE A 281 7.48 3.91 -9.38
N VAL A 282 7.27 2.62 -9.05
CA VAL A 282 6.20 1.79 -9.65
C VAL A 282 4.83 2.09 -9.02
N PHE A 283 4.77 2.24 -7.70
CA PHE A 283 3.51 2.43 -6.97
C PHE A 283 3.26 3.89 -6.54
N GLY A 284 4.31 4.70 -6.35
CA GLY A 284 4.21 6.10 -5.92
C GLY A 284 4.47 7.14 -7.02
N GLY A 285 4.52 6.71 -8.28
CA GLY A 285 4.78 7.57 -9.42
C GLY A 285 6.18 8.21 -9.43
N ALA A 286 6.37 9.18 -10.33
CA ALA A 286 7.65 9.86 -10.50
C ALA A 286 7.99 10.74 -9.28
N VAL A 287 6.98 11.41 -8.69
CA VAL A 287 7.17 12.29 -7.53
C VAL A 287 7.75 11.54 -6.34
N ALA A 288 7.12 10.43 -5.92
CA ALA A 288 7.60 9.68 -4.76
C ALA A 288 8.95 9.00 -5.04
N GLY A 289 9.15 8.42 -6.22
CA GLY A 289 10.41 7.79 -6.61
C GLY A 289 11.60 8.75 -6.62
N PHE A 290 11.45 9.96 -7.16
CA PHE A 290 12.51 10.97 -7.12
C PHE A 290 12.70 11.58 -5.73
N ALA A 291 11.63 11.79 -4.95
CA ALA A 291 11.74 12.22 -3.57
C ALA A 291 12.49 11.19 -2.71
N ALA A 292 12.18 9.90 -2.87
CA ALA A 292 12.77 8.77 -2.15
C ALA A 292 14.31 8.76 -2.24
N LEU A 293 14.91 9.21 -3.35
CA LEU A 293 16.36 9.33 -3.49
C LEU A 293 17.04 10.14 -2.37
N SER A 294 16.33 11.10 -1.78
CA SER A 294 16.85 11.98 -0.71
C SER A 294 16.75 11.41 0.70
N TRP A 295 15.80 10.50 0.95
CA TRP A 295 15.61 9.78 2.22
C TRP A 295 15.85 8.27 2.11
N LEU A 296 16.42 7.81 1.00
CA LEU A 296 16.81 6.44 0.70
C LEU A 296 17.53 5.72 1.86
N PRO A 297 18.49 6.34 2.60
CA PRO A 297 19.17 5.64 3.69
C PRO A 297 18.30 5.50 4.95
N ASN A 298 17.23 6.30 5.11
CA ASN A 298 16.20 6.12 6.14
C ASN A 298 15.30 4.94 5.77
N LEU A 299 14.75 4.96 4.55
CA LEU A 299 13.96 3.87 3.96
C LEU A 299 14.69 2.53 4.01
N ALA A 300 15.97 2.52 3.64
CA ALA A 300 16.78 1.31 3.70
C ALA A 300 17.05 0.86 5.15
N GLY A 301 17.09 1.79 6.11
CA GLY A 301 17.13 1.48 7.55
C GLY A 301 15.86 0.77 8.01
N TRP A 302 14.69 1.26 7.63
CA TRP A 302 13.39 0.60 7.87
C TRP A 302 13.32 -0.79 7.24
N MET A 303 13.62 -0.89 5.94
CA MET A 303 13.71 -2.14 5.17
C MET A 303 14.68 -3.15 5.79
N TYR A 304 15.81 -2.69 6.36
CA TYR A 304 16.72 -3.53 7.13
C TYR A 304 16.10 -4.05 8.44
N GLY A 305 15.37 -3.22 9.18
CA GLY A 305 14.66 -3.66 10.39
C GLY A 305 13.54 -4.67 10.08
N ILE A 306 12.74 -4.40 9.05
CA ILE A 306 11.66 -5.26 8.57
C ILE A 306 12.19 -6.64 8.15
N GLY A 307 13.20 -6.69 7.28
CA GLY A 307 13.81 -7.96 6.84
C GLY A 307 14.49 -8.76 7.96
N HIS A 308 14.75 -8.15 9.11
CA HIS A 308 15.25 -8.82 10.32
C HIS A 308 14.14 -9.26 11.28
N LEU A 309 12.87 -9.24 10.86
CA LEU A 309 11.66 -9.61 11.62
C LEU A 309 11.24 -8.57 12.67
N SER A 310 11.62 -7.30 12.49
CA SER A 310 11.01 -6.19 13.23
C SER A 310 9.88 -5.55 12.42
N VAL A 311 9.27 -4.50 12.97
CA VAL A 311 8.23 -3.69 12.31
C VAL A 311 8.62 -2.22 12.29
N VAL A 312 8.17 -1.50 11.27
CA VAL A 312 8.00 -0.05 11.34
C VAL A 312 6.65 0.20 12.00
N ARG A 313 6.62 1.08 12.99
CA ARG A 313 5.40 1.54 13.65
C ARG A 313 5.02 2.90 13.11
N GLN A 314 3.77 3.06 12.76
CA GLN A 314 3.12 4.35 12.62
C GLN A 314 2.26 4.58 13.87
N VAL A 315 2.29 5.79 14.42
CA VAL A 315 1.49 6.19 15.58
C VAL A 315 0.98 7.58 15.29
N SER A 316 -0.30 7.84 15.52
CA SER A 316 -0.93 9.13 15.33
C SER A 316 -1.83 9.48 16.53
N THR A 317 -2.50 10.62 16.49
CA THR A 317 -3.58 10.96 17.43
C THR A 317 -4.87 10.17 17.21
N ILE A 318 -5.00 9.41 16.11
CA ILE A 318 -6.21 8.61 15.80
C ILE A 318 -5.99 7.09 15.95
N GLY A 319 -4.77 6.57 15.78
CA GLY A 319 -4.50 5.13 15.82
C GLY A 319 -3.01 4.76 15.87
N SER A 320 -2.68 3.47 15.73
CA SER A 320 -1.28 3.06 15.54
C SER A 320 -1.10 1.72 14.83
N ASP A 321 -0.47 1.78 13.66
CA ASP A 321 -0.28 0.66 12.73
C ASP A 321 1.15 0.13 12.79
N ASN A 322 1.37 -1.08 12.27
CA ASN A 322 2.68 -1.71 12.26
C ASN A 322 2.92 -2.43 10.92
N VAL A 323 3.87 -1.95 10.12
CA VAL A 323 4.28 -2.57 8.85
C VAL A 323 5.46 -3.51 9.09
N SER A 324 5.29 -4.77 8.70
CA SER A 324 6.23 -5.87 8.86
C SER A 324 6.69 -6.43 7.50
N THR A 325 7.35 -7.59 7.49
CA THR A 325 7.73 -8.29 6.26
C THR A 325 6.63 -9.25 5.78
N PHE A 326 5.55 -9.41 6.54
CA PHE A 326 4.47 -10.36 6.27
C PHE A 326 3.26 -9.72 5.58
N ASP A 327 3.16 -8.39 5.63
CA ASP A 327 2.14 -7.57 4.97
C ASP A 327 2.52 -7.28 3.50
N TRP A 328 3.48 -8.05 2.97
CA TRP A 328 3.91 -8.02 1.58
C TRP A 328 3.47 -9.30 0.86
N PRO A 329 3.28 -9.26 -0.48
CA PRO A 329 3.04 -10.45 -1.28
C PRO A 329 4.06 -11.56 -0.99
N MET A 330 3.60 -12.79 -0.85
CA MET A 330 4.38 -13.91 -0.30
C MET A 330 5.74 -14.14 -0.98
N TRP A 331 5.87 -13.87 -2.28
CA TRP A 331 7.15 -13.96 -2.99
C TRP A 331 8.18 -12.92 -2.48
N ALA A 332 7.75 -11.70 -2.13
CA ALA A 332 8.60 -10.64 -1.60
C ALA A 332 9.05 -10.98 -0.17
N THR A 333 8.13 -11.50 0.66
CA THR A 333 8.42 -12.04 2.00
C THR A 333 9.49 -13.13 1.95
N LEU A 334 9.36 -14.10 1.03
CA LEU A 334 10.34 -15.17 0.87
C LEU A 334 11.71 -14.65 0.39
N LEU A 335 11.74 -13.71 -0.56
CA LEU A 335 12.99 -13.09 -1.02
C LEU A 335 13.68 -12.27 0.07
N SER A 336 12.92 -11.51 0.87
CA SER A 336 13.37 -10.76 2.05
C SER A 336 14.05 -11.68 3.06
N LEU A 337 13.39 -12.76 3.46
CA LEU A 337 13.91 -13.74 4.42
C LEU A 337 15.14 -14.49 3.88
N LEU A 338 15.13 -14.90 2.60
CA LEU A 338 16.29 -15.54 1.96
C LEU A 338 17.50 -14.60 1.89
N LEU A 339 17.30 -13.30 1.60
CA LEU A 339 18.34 -12.28 1.61
C LEU A 339 18.95 -12.11 3.01
N THR A 340 18.11 -11.97 4.05
CA THR A 340 18.57 -11.88 5.44
C THR A 340 19.38 -13.11 5.85
N ILE A 341 18.88 -14.31 5.59
CA ILE A 341 19.56 -15.58 5.93
C ILE A 341 20.91 -15.71 5.19
N ALA A 342 20.94 -15.41 3.88
CA ALA A 342 22.17 -15.47 3.09
C ALA A 342 23.22 -14.46 3.57
N LEU A 343 22.81 -13.23 3.90
CA LEU A 343 23.71 -12.20 4.41
C LEU A 343 24.13 -12.44 5.87
N ALA A 344 23.30 -13.09 6.69
CA ALA A 344 23.67 -13.54 8.04
C ALA A 344 24.68 -14.70 8.00
N ALA A 345 24.55 -15.63 7.03
CA ALA A 345 25.55 -16.67 6.78
C ALA A 345 26.88 -16.06 6.30
N ALA A 346 26.84 -15.09 5.37
CA ALA A 346 28.02 -14.36 4.92
C ALA A 346 28.69 -13.57 6.08
N ALA A 347 27.91 -12.90 6.92
CA ALA A 347 28.39 -12.21 8.13
C ALA A 347 29.02 -13.18 9.14
N SER A 348 28.46 -14.39 9.28
CA SER A 348 29.00 -15.45 10.16
C SER A 348 30.37 -15.91 9.69
N VAL A 349 30.55 -16.11 8.39
CA VAL A 349 31.85 -16.45 7.78
C VAL A 349 32.83 -15.29 7.86
N ALA A 350 32.35 -14.06 7.66
CA ALA A 350 33.17 -12.86 7.79
C ALA A 350 33.72 -12.68 9.21
N TRP A 351 32.87 -12.85 10.22
CA TRP A 351 33.26 -12.75 11.62
C TRP A 351 34.21 -13.87 12.04
N ALA A 352 33.99 -15.12 11.58
CA ALA A 352 34.90 -16.23 11.81
C ALA A 352 36.33 -15.95 11.28
N LEU A 353 36.45 -15.24 10.15
CA LEU A 353 37.73 -14.84 9.55
C LEU A 353 38.37 -13.61 10.21
N ALA A 354 37.57 -12.73 10.81
CA ALA A 354 38.02 -11.46 11.39
C ALA A 354 38.28 -11.51 12.91
N ARG A 355 37.72 -12.48 13.63
CA ARG A 355 37.84 -12.64 15.10
C ARG A 355 39.32 -12.80 15.53
N ARG A 356 39.83 -11.86 16.34
CA ARG A 356 41.23 -11.86 16.85
C ARG A 356 41.42 -12.41 18.26
N ASN A 357 40.36 -12.43 19.09
CA ASN A 357 40.34 -13.07 20.40
C ASN A 357 39.18 -14.07 20.43
N ALA A 358 39.40 -15.29 20.93
CA ALA A 358 38.38 -16.35 21.04
C ALA A 358 38.26 -16.98 22.44
N ALA A 359 39.07 -16.53 23.40
CA ALA A 359 39.07 -17.00 24.78
C ALA A 359 38.06 -16.21 25.65
N GLY A 360 37.55 -16.85 26.70
CA GLY A 360 36.61 -16.25 27.66
C GLY A 360 35.16 -16.17 27.18
N TRP A 361 34.22 -16.17 28.12
CA TRP A 361 32.78 -16.08 27.86
C TRP A 361 32.39 -14.70 27.27
N ALA A 362 33.01 -13.61 27.73
CA ALA A 362 32.77 -12.26 27.23
C ALA A 362 33.05 -12.10 25.71
N SER A 363 33.85 -13.00 25.10
CA SER A 363 34.05 -13.02 23.64
C SER A 363 32.77 -13.28 22.84
N TRP A 364 31.73 -13.86 23.45
CA TRP A 364 30.42 -14.09 22.83
C TRP A 364 29.55 -12.83 22.82
N LEU A 365 29.78 -11.86 23.72
CA LEU A 365 28.94 -10.66 23.82
C LEU A 365 29.34 -9.54 22.87
N VAL A 366 30.54 -9.62 22.27
CA VAL A 366 31.09 -8.56 21.41
C VAL A 366 30.22 -8.30 20.17
N LEU A 367 29.79 -9.35 19.47
CA LEU A 367 28.97 -9.17 18.27
C LEU A 367 27.50 -8.81 18.60
N PRO A 368 26.80 -9.49 19.54
CA PRO A 368 25.48 -9.07 20.00
C PRO A 368 25.43 -7.61 20.49
N ALA A 369 26.40 -7.18 21.30
CA ALA A 369 26.43 -5.80 21.81
C ALA A 369 26.65 -4.78 20.68
N VAL A 370 27.50 -5.08 19.69
CA VAL A 370 27.67 -4.19 18.54
C VAL A 370 26.39 -4.14 17.70
N PHE A 371 25.74 -5.29 17.42
CA PHE A 371 24.43 -5.31 16.77
C PHE A 371 23.36 -4.54 17.54
N LEU A 372 23.33 -4.63 18.87
CA LEU A 372 22.42 -3.85 19.73
C LEU A 372 22.67 -2.35 19.59
N THR A 373 23.92 -1.89 19.71
CA THR A 373 24.26 -0.47 19.56
C THR A 373 24.02 0.08 18.16
N CYS A 374 24.28 -0.72 17.12
CA CYS A 374 23.93 -0.36 15.75
C CYS A 374 22.41 -0.37 15.54
N GLY A 375 21.68 -1.31 16.13
CA GLY A 375 20.22 -1.39 16.06
C GLY A 375 19.54 -0.20 16.72
N LEU A 376 20.01 0.21 17.91
CA LEU A 376 19.58 1.45 18.57
C LEU A 376 19.87 2.68 17.68
N ALA A 377 21.06 2.75 17.07
CA ALA A 377 21.39 3.84 16.17
C ALA A 377 20.51 3.87 14.91
N ILE A 378 20.26 2.73 14.26
CA ILE A 378 19.37 2.62 13.09
C ILE A 378 17.94 3.00 13.48
N THR A 379 17.47 2.54 14.64
CA THR A 379 16.13 2.87 15.16
C THR A 379 15.99 4.39 15.33
N LEU A 380 16.87 5.02 16.11
CA LEU A 380 16.81 6.47 16.38
C LEU A 380 17.04 7.33 15.13
N LEU A 381 17.96 6.94 14.24
CA LEU A 381 18.32 7.74 13.06
C LEU A 381 17.32 7.62 11.90
N SER A 382 16.42 6.64 11.92
CA SER A 382 15.39 6.45 10.91
C SER A 382 13.99 6.89 11.35
N THR A 383 13.79 7.27 12.61
CA THR A 383 12.53 7.86 13.10
C THR A 383 12.23 9.19 12.39
N GLY A 384 10.95 9.41 12.08
CA GLY A 384 10.34 10.72 11.87
C GLY A 384 9.19 10.93 12.87
N SER A 385 8.93 12.18 13.23
CA SER A 385 7.80 12.58 14.08
C SER A 385 7.33 14.00 13.79
N PHE A 386 6.05 14.28 14.00
CA PHE A 386 5.47 15.61 13.92
C PHE A 386 4.49 15.87 15.07
N GLU A 387 4.30 17.14 15.37
CA GLU A 387 3.34 17.67 16.34
C GLU A 387 2.81 19.00 15.81
N VAL A 388 1.50 19.23 15.90
CA VAL A 388 0.78 20.44 15.47
C VAL A 388 -0.22 20.80 16.56
N GLN A 389 -0.22 22.05 17.00
CA GLN A 389 -1.04 22.54 18.10
C GLN A 389 -1.49 23.99 17.84
N GLY A 390 -2.81 24.23 17.86
CA GLY A 390 -3.37 25.56 17.63
C GLY A 390 -4.86 25.63 17.95
N GLY A 391 -5.26 26.59 18.79
CA GLY A 391 -6.66 26.74 19.22
C GLY A 391 -7.19 25.49 19.92
N ILE A 392 -8.17 24.83 19.31
CA ILE A 392 -8.75 23.55 19.77
C ILE A 392 -8.15 22.32 19.07
N PHE A 393 -7.28 22.51 18.09
CA PHE A 393 -6.69 21.43 17.29
C PHE A 393 -5.33 21.01 17.86
N ALA A 394 -5.18 19.71 18.08
CA ALA A 394 -3.90 19.08 18.39
C ALA A 394 -3.80 17.77 17.61
N ALA A 395 -2.75 17.64 16.82
CA ALA A 395 -2.43 16.45 16.03
C ALA A 395 -0.95 16.11 16.22
N SER A 396 -0.62 14.84 16.36
CA SER A 396 0.76 14.39 16.41
C SER A 396 0.91 13.02 15.81
N GLY A 397 2.12 12.69 15.40
CA GLY A 397 2.42 11.37 14.88
C GLY A 397 3.90 11.06 14.81
N SER A 398 4.21 9.78 14.62
CA SER A 398 5.57 9.30 14.41
C SER A 398 5.59 8.06 13.54
N ILE A 399 6.64 7.94 12.73
CA ILE A 399 6.98 6.75 11.95
C ILE A 399 8.39 6.31 12.34
N ALA A 400 8.52 5.12 12.91
CA ALA A 400 9.77 4.68 13.53
C ALA A 400 9.91 3.17 13.46
N LEU A 401 11.15 2.67 13.40
CA LEU A 401 11.37 1.25 13.74
C LEU A 401 10.95 0.98 15.19
N ALA A 402 10.33 -0.16 15.43
CA ALA A 402 9.83 -0.49 16.76
C ALA A 402 10.94 -0.48 17.82
N PRO A 403 10.68 -0.06 19.08
CA PRO A 403 11.70 0.01 20.13
C PRO A 403 12.42 -1.32 20.39
N TRP A 404 11.77 -2.45 20.15
CA TRP A 404 12.36 -3.80 20.28
C TRP A 404 13.29 -4.20 19.12
N THR A 405 13.41 -3.41 18.04
CA THR A 405 14.32 -3.67 16.92
C THR A 405 15.77 -3.87 17.39
N LEU A 406 16.22 -3.12 18.39
CA LEU A 406 17.56 -3.27 18.97
C LEU A 406 17.78 -4.61 19.69
N LEU A 407 16.71 -5.23 20.22
CA LEU A 407 16.75 -6.56 20.84
C LEU A 407 16.74 -7.67 19.78
N ILE A 408 15.91 -7.52 18.74
CA ILE A 408 15.87 -8.42 17.58
C ILE A 408 17.24 -8.44 16.88
N LEU A 409 17.85 -7.28 16.65
CA LEU A 409 19.19 -7.20 16.07
C LEU A 409 20.27 -7.78 17.01
N ALA A 410 20.15 -7.61 18.33
CA ALA A 410 21.04 -8.27 19.29
C ALA A 410 20.93 -9.81 19.21
N LEU A 411 19.73 -10.35 19.03
CA LEU A 411 19.47 -11.78 18.81
C LEU A 411 20.12 -12.25 17.50
N TRP A 412 19.96 -11.53 16.39
CA TRP A 412 20.68 -11.81 15.13
C TRP A 412 22.20 -11.78 15.32
N GLY A 413 22.73 -10.82 16.06
CA GLY A 413 24.15 -10.78 16.45
C GLY A 413 24.59 -12.03 17.24
N GLY A 414 23.71 -12.58 18.08
CA GLY A 414 23.90 -13.86 18.78
C GLY A 414 23.87 -15.07 17.85
N THR A 415 22.92 -15.13 16.92
CA THR A 415 22.82 -16.17 15.89
C THR A 415 24.04 -16.19 14.97
N ILE A 416 24.56 -15.02 14.60
CA ILE A 416 25.79 -14.86 13.80
C ILE A 416 27.04 -15.19 14.65
N GLU A 417 27.08 -14.83 15.93
CA GLU A 417 28.15 -15.22 16.86
C GLU A 417 28.22 -16.76 17.00
N ALA A 418 27.09 -17.44 17.18
CA ALA A 418 27.02 -18.90 17.26
C ALA A 418 27.38 -19.57 15.91
N SER A 419 26.77 -19.11 14.81
CA SER A 419 27.00 -19.65 13.47
C SER A 419 28.46 -19.48 13.03
N SER A 420 29.11 -18.36 13.38
CA SER A 420 30.55 -18.14 13.14
C SER A 420 31.48 -19.06 13.95
N ARG A 421 30.98 -19.75 14.99
CA ARG A 421 31.74 -20.71 15.81
C ARG A 421 31.52 -22.16 15.40
N PHE A 422 30.35 -22.49 14.83
CA PHE A 422 29.96 -23.88 14.56
C PHE A 422 29.73 -24.21 13.08
N VAL A 423 29.15 -23.28 12.30
CA VAL A 423 28.78 -23.49 10.89
C VAL A 423 29.85 -22.91 9.96
N ALA A 424 30.27 -21.67 10.18
CA ALA A 424 31.25 -20.98 9.34
C ALA A 424 32.58 -21.74 9.09
N PRO A 425 33.15 -22.52 10.04
CA PRO A 425 34.35 -23.30 9.76
C PRO A 425 34.21 -24.31 8.61
N TRP A 426 32.98 -24.80 8.34
CA TRP A 426 32.67 -25.68 7.20
C TRP A 426 32.55 -24.90 5.88
N LEU A 427 32.18 -23.62 5.94
CA LEU A 427 31.97 -22.75 4.78
C LEU A 427 33.26 -22.03 4.32
N VAL A 428 34.16 -21.71 5.26
CA VAL A 428 35.45 -21.03 5.00
C VAL A 428 36.32 -21.65 3.87
N PRO A 429 36.37 -22.98 3.66
CA PRO A 429 37.11 -23.58 2.54
C PRO A 429 36.66 -23.09 1.16
N TYR A 430 35.34 -22.96 0.96
CA TYR A 430 34.71 -22.57 -0.31
C TYR A 430 34.85 -21.08 -0.64
N VAL A 431 35.20 -20.24 0.34
CA VAL A 431 35.33 -18.79 0.13
C VAL A 431 36.57 -18.48 -0.74
N PRO A 432 36.46 -17.67 -1.81
CA PRO A 432 37.61 -17.28 -2.62
C PRO A 432 38.73 -16.60 -1.81
N ALA A 433 40.00 -16.91 -2.15
CA ALA A 433 41.16 -16.41 -1.40
C ALA A 433 41.26 -14.87 -1.38
N LYS A 434 40.77 -14.18 -2.42
CA LYS A 434 40.65 -12.71 -2.47
C LYS A 434 39.71 -12.18 -1.36
N VAL A 435 38.52 -12.78 -1.24
CA VAL A 435 37.52 -12.43 -0.21
C VAL A 435 38.05 -12.72 1.20
N ARG A 436 38.68 -13.89 1.41
CA ARG A 436 39.33 -14.23 2.70
C ARG A 436 40.39 -13.19 3.14
N ARG A 437 41.18 -12.65 2.19
CA ARG A 437 42.17 -11.60 2.48
C ARG A 437 41.52 -10.23 2.75
N PHE A 438 40.47 -9.87 2.02
CA PHE A 438 39.74 -8.61 2.23
C PHE A 438 39.11 -8.56 3.63
N VAL A 439 38.40 -9.61 4.03
CA VAL A 439 37.59 -9.63 5.25
C VAL A 439 38.43 -9.79 6.53
N ALA A 440 39.47 -10.63 6.53
CA ALA A 440 40.37 -10.77 7.68
C ALA A 440 41.22 -9.49 7.95
N GLY A 441 41.33 -8.63 6.93
CA GLY A 441 42.13 -7.40 6.96
C GLY A 441 43.64 -7.65 7.07
N PRO A 442 44.44 -6.59 7.27
CA PRO A 442 45.88 -6.71 7.44
C PRO A 442 46.23 -7.58 8.65
N ARG A 443 46.91 -8.70 8.41
CA ARG A 443 47.55 -9.51 9.45
C ARG A 443 48.93 -8.92 9.72
N ASP A 444 49.28 -8.77 10.98
CA ASP A 444 50.62 -8.34 11.39
C ASP A 444 51.59 -9.51 11.09
N THR A 445 52.32 -9.41 9.97
CA THR A 445 53.14 -10.51 9.40
C THR A 445 54.36 -10.90 10.23
N ASN A 446 54.70 -10.09 11.24
CA ASN A 446 55.91 -10.22 12.07
C ASN A 446 55.81 -11.34 13.14
N ARG A 447 55.21 -12.48 12.79
CA ARG A 447 54.97 -13.65 13.67
C ARG A 447 55.47 -14.99 13.13
N ILE A 448 56.18 -15.00 12.01
CA ILE A 448 56.85 -16.17 11.44
C ILE A 448 58.32 -15.80 11.21
N ALA A 449 59.06 -15.56 12.31
CA ALA A 449 60.47 -15.12 12.28
C ALA A 449 61.29 -15.47 13.54
N VAL A 450 60.77 -16.29 14.46
CA VAL A 450 61.54 -16.81 15.62
C VAL A 450 61.03 -18.22 15.94
N ALA A 451 61.82 -19.25 15.61
CA ALA A 451 61.85 -20.61 16.21
C ALA A 451 62.59 -21.64 15.32
N GLN A 452 63.75 -21.30 14.74
CA GLN A 452 64.63 -22.31 14.13
C GLN A 452 66.09 -21.82 14.08
N ASP A 453 66.82 -22.07 15.17
CA ASP A 453 68.29 -22.06 15.22
C ASP A 453 68.73 -23.22 16.14
N PRO A 454 69.41 -24.26 15.62
CA PRO A 454 69.54 -25.54 16.33
C PRO A 454 70.92 -25.74 16.98
N HIS A 455 71.26 -24.96 18.02
CA HIS A 455 72.51 -25.18 18.79
C HIS A 455 72.30 -25.41 20.29
N THR A 456 72.82 -26.55 20.73
CA THR A 456 72.86 -27.02 22.12
C THR A 456 73.84 -26.22 22.98
N GLY A 457 73.37 -25.73 24.13
CA GLY A 457 74.21 -25.24 25.22
C GLY A 457 73.55 -25.61 26.55
N ALA A 458 74.26 -26.32 27.42
CA ALA A 458 73.75 -26.83 28.69
C ALA A 458 74.54 -26.26 29.88
N LEU A 459 74.06 -26.57 31.10
CA LEU A 459 74.60 -26.19 32.42
C LEU A 459 74.24 -24.77 32.90
N PRO A 460 74.15 -24.55 34.23
CA PRO A 460 73.36 -25.37 35.16
C PRO A 460 72.50 -24.50 36.11
N ALA A 461 71.62 -25.14 36.89
CA ALA A 461 70.80 -24.45 37.89
C ALA A 461 71.39 -24.57 39.31
N SER A 462 71.53 -23.45 40.04
CA SER A 462 71.43 -23.40 41.51
C SER A 462 71.53 -21.96 42.06
N ALA A 463 70.43 -21.41 42.58
CA ALA A 463 70.42 -20.31 43.55
C ALA A 463 69.02 -20.13 44.15
N GLN A 464 68.69 -20.86 45.21
CA GLN A 464 67.52 -20.55 46.05
C GLN A 464 67.96 -19.61 47.18
N THR A 465 67.42 -18.40 47.21
CA THR A 465 67.57 -17.49 48.36
C THR A 465 66.21 -16.92 48.72
N THR A 466 65.63 -17.40 49.82
CA THR A 466 64.34 -16.94 50.34
C THR A 466 64.50 -15.67 51.15
N ILE A 467 63.71 -14.64 50.84
CA ILE A 467 63.47 -13.49 51.73
C ILE A 467 61.95 -13.24 51.74
N PRO A 468 61.27 -13.34 52.89
CA PRO A 468 59.87 -12.96 53.03
C PRO A 468 59.73 -11.54 53.58
N LEU A 469 58.87 -10.71 52.97
CA LEU A 469 58.00 -9.75 53.69
C LEU A 469 56.85 -9.24 52.81
N ASP A 470 55.76 -8.85 53.48
CA ASP A 470 54.36 -8.65 53.05
C ASP A 470 53.98 -7.71 51.88
N ALA A 471 52.70 -7.84 51.51
CA ALA A 471 51.80 -6.90 50.81
C ALA A 471 52.10 -6.61 49.32
N GLN A 472 51.23 -6.97 48.38
CA GLN A 472 49.79 -6.64 48.33
C GLN A 472 48.95 -7.69 47.59
N ASP A 473 47.64 -7.74 47.91
CA ASP A 473 46.63 -8.46 47.14
C ASP A 473 46.36 -7.76 45.80
N GLU A 474 46.99 -8.23 44.71
CA GLU A 474 46.44 -8.06 43.37
C GLU A 474 45.70 -9.34 42.95
N ASP A 475 44.39 -9.20 42.73
CA ASP A 475 43.45 -10.28 42.39
C ASP A 475 43.83 -10.96 41.06
N GLN A 476 44.60 -12.05 41.13
CA GLN A 476 45.01 -12.83 39.96
C GLN A 476 43.82 -13.57 39.36
N ALA A 477 43.09 -12.86 38.49
CA ALA A 477 41.97 -13.36 37.71
C ALA A 477 42.29 -14.72 37.08
N ALA A 478 41.73 -15.78 37.70
CA ALA A 478 42.12 -17.16 37.45
C ALA A 478 42.07 -17.51 35.95
N GLU A 479 43.15 -18.15 35.45
CA GLU A 479 43.26 -18.52 34.04
C GLU A 479 42.01 -19.33 33.62
N PRO A 480 41.27 -18.90 32.57
CA PRO A 480 39.90 -19.38 32.33
C PRO A 480 39.88 -20.84 31.89
N LYS A 481 39.77 -21.72 32.89
CA LYS A 481 39.83 -23.18 32.81
C LYS A 481 39.02 -23.69 31.61
N PRO A 482 39.65 -24.34 30.61
CA PRO A 482 38.99 -24.62 29.34
C PRO A 482 37.78 -25.54 29.55
N LEU A 483 36.61 -25.08 29.12
CA LEU A 483 35.33 -25.79 29.28
C LEU A 483 35.47 -27.28 28.94
N SER A 484 34.99 -28.13 29.86
CA SER A 484 35.07 -29.58 29.73
C SER A 484 34.40 -30.08 28.43
N PRO A 485 34.75 -31.27 27.92
CA PRO A 485 34.12 -31.82 26.72
C PRO A 485 32.59 -31.90 26.84
N GLN A 486 32.06 -32.18 28.03
CA GLN A 486 30.63 -32.19 28.32
C GLN A 486 30.03 -30.78 28.31
N ALA A 487 30.68 -29.78 28.90
CA ALA A 487 30.23 -28.38 28.83
C ALA A 487 30.24 -27.85 27.39
N LYS A 488 31.27 -28.19 26.60
CA LYS A 488 31.32 -27.90 25.16
C LYS A 488 30.22 -28.63 24.38
N LYS A 489 29.87 -29.87 24.73
CA LYS A 489 28.74 -30.60 24.13
C LYS A 489 27.40 -29.95 24.47
N LYS A 490 27.16 -29.60 25.76
CA LYS A 490 25.94 -28.89 26.18
C LYS A 490 25.81 -27.51 25.54
N LEU A 491 26.89 -26.73 25.44
CA LEU A 491 26.88 -25.41 24.78
C LEU A 491 26.66 -25.52 23.26
N LYS A 492 27.23 -26.52 22.58
CA LYS A 492 26.93 -26.83 21.18
C LYS A 492 25.46 -27.18 20.98
N ILE A 493 24.90 -28.05 21.82
CA ILE A 493 23.49 -28.45 21.76
C ILE A 493 22.59 -27.24 22.01
N GLY A 494 22.85 -26.44 23.04
CA GLY A 494 22.08 -25.22 23.33
C GLY A 494 22.11 -24.20 22.18
N ALA A 495 23.26 -24.01 21.53
CA ALA A 495 23.38 -23.12 20.37
C ALA A 495 22.66 -23.67 19.11
N VAL A 496 22.69 -24.99 18.89
CA VAL A 496 21.92 -25.63 17.80
C VAL A 496 20.43 -25.55 18.09
N VAL A 497 19.99 -25.84 19.32
CA VAL A 497 18.58 -25.72 19.74
C VAL A 497 18.09 -24.29 19.61
N ALA A 498 18.86 -23.28 20.04
CA ALA A 498 18.49 -21.87 19.85
C ALA A 498 18.37 -21.50 18.37
N GLY A 499 19.31 -21.92 17.52
CA GLY A 499 19.23 -21.70 16.07
C GLY A 499 18.04 -22.41 15.42
N VAL A 500 17.74 -23.64 15.84
CA VAL A 500 16.57 -24.40 15.37
C VAL A 500 15.26 -23.77 15.85
N VAL A 501 15.19 -23.28 17.10
CA VAL A 501 14.01 -22.56 17.61
C VAL A 501 13.77 -21.26 16.84
N VAL A 502 14.82 -20.51 16.46
CA VAL A 502 14.67 -19.33 15.59
C VAL A 502 14.19 -19.73 14.19
N VAL A 503 14.75 -20.78 13.58
CA VAL A 503 14.31 -21.25 12.25
C VAL A 503 12.89 -21.81 12.27
N LEU A 504 12.50 -22.55 13.31
CA LEU A 504 11.13 -23.04 13.50
C LEU A 504 10.16 -21.91 13.83
N GLY A 505 10.59 -20.88 14.58
CA GLY A 505 9.79 -19.68 14.83
C GLY A 505 9.53 -18.89 13.55
N ILE A 506 10.54 -18.74 12.68
CA ILE A 506 10.38 -18.15 11.34
C ILE A 506 9.43 -19.02 10.49
N GLY A 507 9.63 -20.33 10.46
CA GLY A 507 8.76 -21.25 9.73
C GLY A 507 7.31 -21.19 10.20
N ALA A 508 7.08 -21.22 11.52
CA ALA A 508 5.74 -21.12 12.11
C ALA A 508 5.09 -19.75 11.86
N ALA A 509 5.83 -18.65 11.96
CA ALA A 509 5.32 -17.31 11.66
C ALA A 509 4.98 -17.14 10.16
N VAL A 510 5.81 -17.68 9.26
CA VAL A 510 5.52 -17.70 7.82
C VAL A 510 4.29 -18.56 7.54
N THR A 511 4.21 -19.80 8.04
CA THR A 511 3.05 -20.67 7.83
C THR A 511 1.76 -20.11 8.45
N TYR A 512 1.84 -19.50 9.63
CA TYR A 512 0.71 -18.81 10.25
C TYR A 512 0.25 -17.65 9.37
N ASN A 513 1.12 -16.71 9.01
CA ASN A 513 0.71 -15.55 8.21
C ASN A 513 0.25 -15.94 6.78
N VAL A 514 0.86 -16.94 6.15
CA VAL A 514 0.36 -17.53 4.88
C VAL A 514 -1.10 -17.96 5.02
N LEU A 515 -1.41 -18.76 6.04
CA LEU A 515 -2.78 -19.27 6.23
C LEU A 515 -3.73 -18.13 6.65
N ALA A 516 -3.27 -17.22 7.51
CA ALA A 516 -4.06 -16.11 8.04
C ALA A 516 -4.44 -15.05 6.98
N THR A 517 -3.69 -14.90 5.89
CA THR A 517 -4.07 -14.00 4.78
C THR A 517 -4.59 -14.72 3.54
N SER A 518 -4.05 -15.88 3.17
CA SER A 518 -4.47 -16.58 1.92
C SER A 518 -5.57 -17.62 2.07
N THR A 519 -5.90 -18.06 3.29
CA THR A 519 -6.95 -19.08 3.53
C THR A 519 -8.01 -18.62 4.52
N TYR A 520 -7.60 -17.81 5.51
CA TYR A 520 -8.44 -17.24 6.56
C TYR A 520 -8.37 -15.70 6.59
N GLY A 521 -7.97 -15.07 5.48
CA GLY A 521 -7.93 -13.60 5.35
C GLY A 521 -9.25 -13.03 4.83
N PRO A 522 -9.50 -11.72 5.00
CA PRO A 522 -10.73 -11.08 4.50
C PRO A 522 -10.88 -11.18 2.98
N GLN A 523 -9.77 -11.06 2.23
CA GLN A 523 -9.80 -11.22 0.76
C GLN A 523 -10.29 -12.60 0.33
N ALA A 524 -10.00 -13.67 1.08
CA ALA A 524 -10.39 -15.03 0.72
C ALA A 524 -11.91 -15.29 0.83
N GLN A 525 -12.68 -14.39 1.46
CA GLN A 525 -14.14 -14.42 1.43
C GLN A 525 -14.69 -13.63 0.24
N VAL A 526 -14.10 -12.47 -0.07
CA VAL A 526 -14.46 -11.68 -1.27
C VAL A 526 -14.11 -12.43 -2.56
N GLU A 527 -12.96 -13.12 -2.62
CA GLU A 527 -12.58 -13.97 -3.74
C GLU A 527 -13.59 -15.10 -3.98
N LYS A 528 -14.12 -15.75 -2.93
CA LYS A 528 -15.20 -16.75 -3.08
C LYS A 528 -16.49 -16.14 -3.59
N TYR A 529 -16.88 -14.98 -3.06
CA TYR A 529 -18.09 -14.27 -3.50
C TYR A 529 -17.99 -13.91 -4.99
N LEU A 530 -16.88 -13.32 -5.42
CA LEU A 530 -16.66 -12.95 -6.82
C LEU A 530 -16.50 -14.16 -7.73
N GLN A 531 -15.90 -15.27 -7.26
CA GLN A 531 -15.88 -16.53 -8.00
C GLN A 531 -17.29 -17.11 -8.18
N ALA A 532 -18.13 -17.07 -7.13
CA ALA A 532 -19.52 -17.52 -7.22
C ALA A 532 -20.34 -16.67 -8.20
N LEU A 533 -20.14 -15.34 -8.22
CA LEU A 533 -20.74 -14.46 -9.24
C LEU A 533 -20.29 -14.83 -10.67
N GLN A 534 -19.01 -15.13 -10.88
CA GLN A 534 -18.46 -15.52 -12.18
C GLN A 534 -19.02 -16.87 -12.65
N ASP A 535 -19.03 -17.88 -11.77
CA ASP A 535 -19.48 -19.23 -12.10
C ASP A 535 -21.01 -19.31 -12.27
N GLY A 536 -21.78 -18.41 -11.64
CA GLY A 536 -23.25 -18.39 -11.67
C GLY A 536 -23.90 -19.07 -10.46
N ASP A 537 -23.16 -19.27 -9.38
CA ASP A 537 -23.62 -19.82 -8.10
C ASP A 537 -24.18 -18.69 -7.23
N ALA A 538 -25.50 -18.51 -7.27
CA ALA A 538 -26.19 -17.52 -6.46
C ALA A 538 -26.25 -17.95 -4.98
N SER A 539 -26.32 -19.25 -4.71
CA SER A 539 -26.43 -19.80 -3.36
C SER A 539 -25.20 -19.47 -2.51
N THR A 540 -23.99 -19.73 -3.03
CA THR A 540 -22.71 -19.39 -2.38
C THR A 540 -22.53 -17.87 -2.31
N ALA A 541 -22.93 -17.12 -3.35
CA ALA A 541 -22.83 -15.66 -3.34
C ALA A 541 -23.67 -15.04 -2.21
N VAL A 542 -24.90 -15.52 -2.01
CA VAL A 542 -25.83 -15.02 -0.97
C VAL A 542 -25.50 -15.56 0.43
N GLU A 543 -24.87 -16.72 0.56
CA GLU A 543 -24.33 -17.18 1.86
C GLU A 543 -23.20 -16.26 2.36
N ILE A 544 -22.40 -15.69 1.45
CA ILE A 544 -21.27 -14.81 1.80
C ILE A 544 -21.70 -13.34 1.95
N VAL A 545 -22.64 -12.87 1.11
CA VAL A 545 -23.18 -11.50 1.12
C VAL A 545 -24.71 -11.57 1.06
N ASP A 546 -25.37 -11.60 2.23
CA ASP A 546 -26.83 -11.54 2.30
C ASP A 546 -27.32 -10.10 2.00
N PRO A 547 -28.18 -9.87 0.98
CA PRO A 547 -28.78 -8.56 0.72
C PRO A 547 -29.74 -8.07 1.82
N ASN A 548 -30.05 -8.88 2.84
CA ASN A 548 -30.81 -8.50 4.05
C ASN A 548 -32.23 -7.93 3.77
N VAL A 549 -32.84 -8.34 2.66
CA VAL A 549 -34.23 -8.04 2.28
C VAL A 549 -35.23 -9.04 2.89
N PRO A 550 -36.55 -8.88 2.72
CA PRO A 550 -37.55 -9.95 2.90
C PRO A 550 -37.33 -11.17 1.99
N SER A 551 -37.95 -12.32 2.32
CA SER A 551 -37.85 -13.53 1.49
C SER A 551 -38.51 -13.38 0.12
N ALA A 552 -39.63 -12.64 0.05
CA ALA A 552 -40.36 -12.35 -1.19
C ALA A 552 -39.57 -11.50 -2.21
N GLU A 553 -38.52 -10.82 -1.76
CA GLU A 553 -37.65 -10.01 -2.62
C GLU A 553 -36.43 -10.82 -3.11
N ARG A 554 -36.11 -11.98 -2.51
CA ARG A 554 -34.99 -12.85 -2.93
C ARG A 554 -35.34 -13.85 -4.05
N LEU A 555 -36.53 -13.76 -4.67
CA LEU A 555 -37.01 -14.81 -5.58
C LEU A 555 -36.13 -15.05 -6.82
N LEU A 556 -35.31 -14.09 -7.22
CA LEU A 556 -34.37 -14.22 -8.35
C LEU A 556 -32.97 -14.73 -7.96
N LEU A 557 -32.73 -14.95 -6.66
CA LEU A 557 -31.44 -15.36 -6.11
C LEU A 557 -31.35 -16.89 -6.03
N SER A 558 -31.41 -17.55 -7.19
CA SER A 558 -31.25 -19.00 -7.33
C SER A 558 -30.25 -19.34 -8.43
N ASP A 559 -29.56 -20.48 -8.29
CA ASP A 559 -28.53 -20.93 -9.24
C ASP A 559 -29.13 -21.24 -10.62
N GLU A 560 -30.41 -21.60 -10.68
CA GLU A 560 -31.12 -21.87 -11.92
C GLU A 560 -31.40 -20.57 -12.71
N ILE A 561 -31.87 -19.52 -12.01
CA ILE A 561 -32.10 -18.20 -12.62
C ILE A 561 -30.77 -17.52 -12.96
N TYR A 562 -29.80 -17.52 -12.04
CA TYR A 562 -28.55 -16.79 -12.21
C TYR A 562 -27.54 -17.52 -13.11
N GLY A 563 -27.44 -18.84 -13.01
CA GLY A 563 -26.61 -19.66 -13.89
C GLY A 563 -27.03 -19.54 -15.37
N ALA A 564 -28.31 -19.27 -15.63
CA ALA A 564 -28.86 -18.99 -16.95
C ALA A 564 -28.75 -17.52 -17.41
N ALA A 565 -28.40 -16.58 -16.53
CA ALA A 565 -28.27 -15.16 -16.89
C ALA A 565 -27.04 -14.92 -17.79
N GLU A 566 -27.23 -14.18 -18.89
CA GLU A 566 -26.13 -13.75 -19.76
C GLU A 566 -25.35 -12.59 -19.13
N ASN A 567 -24.22 -12.18 -19.72
CA ASN A 567 -23.43 -11.00 -19.31
C ASN A 567 -23.15 -10.87 -17.80
N ARG A 568 -22.93 -12.00 -17.10
CA ARG A 568 -22.37 -12.00 -15.73
C ARG A 568 -20.97 -11.39 -15.71
N ILE A 569 -20.40 -11.19 -14.51
CA ILE A 569 -19.00 -10.79 -14.40
C ILE A 569 -18.09 -11.86 -15.02
N THR A 570 -17.10 -11.44 -15.81
CA THR A 570 -16.23 -12.33 -16.58
C THR A 570 -14.82 -12.43 -16.01
N ALA A 571 -14.41 -11.46 -15.18
CA ALA A 571 -13.15 -11.47 -14.43
C ALA A 571 -13.26 -10.60 -13.17
N TYR A 572 -12.35 -10.80 -12.22
CA TYR A 572 -12.17 -9.94 -11.06
C TYR A 572 -10.69 -9.92 -10.62
N GLU A 573 -10.28 -8.88 -9.88
CA GLU A 573 -8.96 -8.75 -9.29
C GLU A 573 -9.05 -7.99 -7.96
N ILE A 574 -8.54 -8.57 -6.86
CA ILE A 574 -8.42 -7.85 -5.58
C ILE A 574 -7.33 -6.79 -5.72
N ARG A 575 -7.71 -5.51 -5.60
CA ARG A 575 -6.81 -4.36 -5.75
C ARG A 575 -6.14 -3.98 -4.43
N ASP A 576 -6.91 -3.94 -3.34
CA ASP A 576 -6.42 -3.49 -2.03
C ASP A 576 -7.14 -4.19 -0.86
N VAL A 577 -6.47 -4.24 0.28
CA VAL A 577 -6.94 -4.86 1.54
C VAL A 577 -6.44 -4.04 2.73
N GLU A 578 -7.23 -3.08 3.17
CA GLU A 578 -7.00 -2.35 4.42
C GLU A 578 -7.57 -3.15 5.60
N GLN A 579 -6.87 -3.18 6.74
CA GLN A 579 -7.31 -3.91 7.93
C GLN A 579 -7.02 -3.11 9.20
N GLU A 580 -8.07 -2.74 9.93
CA GLU A 580 -7.99 -2.00 11.20
C GLU A 580 -8.63 -2.83 12.33
N GLY A 581 -7.80 -3.46 13.16
CA GLY A 581 -8.22 -4.20 14.34
C GLY A 581 -9.04 -5.45 14.03
N ASP A 582 -10.36 -5.31 14.11
CA ASP A 582 -11.37 -6.37 13.89
C ASP A 582 -12.25 -6.09 12.65
N THR A 583 -11.97 -5.02 11.90
CA THR A 583 -12.61 -4.67 10.62
C THR A 583 -11.59 -4.73 9.48
N ALA A 584 -12.03 -5.05 8.27
CA ALA A 584 -11.24 -4.93 7.05
C ALA A 584 -12.06 -4.33 5.90
N ILE A 585 -11.40 -3.58 5.02
CA ILE A 585 -11.97 -3.04 3.79
C ILE A 585 -11.21 -3.68 2.63
N VAL A 586 -11.93 -4.43 1.78
CA VAL A 586 -11.38 -5.06 0.58
C VAL A 586 -11.92 -4.34 -0.64
N THR A 587 -11.03 -3.81 -1.47
CA THR A 587 -11.39 -3.19 -2.75
C THR A 587 -11.02 -4.15 -3.87
N ALA A 588 -11.99 -4.49 -4.72
CA ALA A 588 -11.83 -5.39 -5.86
C ALA A 588 -12.31 -4.70 -7.14
N GLU A 589 -11.57 -4.85 -8.22
CA GLU A 589 -12.06 -4.55 -9.56
C GLU A 589 -12.79 -5.77 -10.12
N ILE A 590 -13.96 -5.55 -10.72
CA ILE A 590 -14.74 -6.57 -11.41
C ILE A 590 -15.02 -6.15 -12.85
N THR A 591 -15.05 -7.10 -13.77
CA THR A 591 -15.26 -6.84 -15.20
C THR A 591 -16.56 -7.47 -15.69
N GLN A 592 -17.45 -6.64 -16.24
CA GLN A 592 -18.70 -7.05 -16.92
C GLN A 592 -18.76 -6.36 -18.28
N ASP A 593 -19.12 -7.08 -19.35
CA ASP A 593 -19.12 -6.58 -20.74
C ASP A 593 -17.88 -5.72 -21.11
N SER A 594 -16.69 -6.23 -20.78
CA SER A 594 -15.39 -5.54 -20.97
C SER A 594 -15.19 -4.20 -20.24
N GLN A 595 -16.16 -3.74 -19.44
CA GLN A 595 -16.03 -2.59 -18.55
C GLN A 595 -15.60 -3.06 -17.16
N THR A 596 -14.72 -2.31 -16.51
CA THR A 596 -14.17 -2.67 -15.18
C THR A 596 -14.54 -1.60 -14.15
N THR A 597 -15.15 -2.04 -13.05
CA THR A 597 -15.65 -1.17 -11.97
C THR A 597 -15.07 -1.61 -10.62
N PRO A 598 -14.66 -0.68 -9.74
CA PRO A 598 -14.27 -1.00 -8.37
C PRO A 598 -15.49 -1.22 -7.47
N LEU A 599 -15.53 -2.34 -6.76
CA LEU A 599 -16.40 -2.57 -5.60
C LEU A 599 -15.60 -2.56 -4.31
N THR A 600 -16.26 -2.17 -3.22
CA THR A 600 -15.68 -2.15 -1.87
C THR A 600 -16.53 -2.99 -0.93
N PHE A 601 -15.89 -3.87 -0.17
CA PHE A 601 -16.51 -4.78 0.79
C PHE A 601 -15.96 -4.49 2.18
N THR A 602 -16.85 -4.28 3.16
CA THR A 602 -16.49 -4.16 4.57
C THR A 602 -16.70 -5.50 5.25
N LEU A 603 -15.65 -6.05 5.85
CA LEU A 603 -15.68 -7.32 6.56
C LEU A 603 -15.41 -7.13 8.05
N GLU A 604 -16.09 -7.92 8.87
CA GLU A 604 -15.86 -8.03 10.31
C GLU A 604 -15.23 -9.37 10.67
N LYS A 605 -14.39 -9.36 11.71
CA LYS A 605 -13.70 -10.53 12.23
C LYS A 605 -14.62 -11.32 13.17
N GLY A 606 -15.07 -12.48 12.72
CA GLY A 606 -15.85 -13.43 13.51
C GLY A 606 -15.01 -14.33 14.44
N ASP A 607 -15.67 -15.40 14.88
CA ASP A 607 -15.14 -16.37 15.84
C ASP A 607 -13.82 -17.03 15.40
N SER A 608 -13.07 -17.52 16.38
CA SER A 608 -11.77 -18.16 16.14
C SER A 608 -11.93 -19.56 15.53
N THR A 609 -11.57 -19.71 14.25
CA THR A 609 -11.54 -20.99 13.54
C THR A 609 -10.15 -21.63 13.59
N ALA A 610 -10.09 -22.95 13.46
CA ALA A 610 -8.84 -23.74 13.49
C ALA A 610 -7.88 -23.35 14.65
N VAL A 611 -8.44 -23.08 15.84
CA VAL A 611 -7.77 -22.75 17.12
C VAL A 611 -7.09 -21.37 17.19
N ILE A 612 -6.54 -20.85 16.10
CA ILE A 612 -5.73 -19.60 16.09
C ILE A 612 -6.01 -18.64 14.93
N PHE A 613 -6.91 -18.99 14.01
CA PHE A 613 -7.33 -18.13 12.91
C PHE A 613 -8.71 -17.54 13.22
N HIS A 614 -9.19 -16.60 12.40
CA HIS A 614 -10.52 -16.02 12.53
C HIS A 614 -11.30 -16.19 11.24
N GLU A 615 -12.61 -16.40 11.35
CA GLU A 615 -13.51 -16.39 10.20
C GLU A 615 -13.99 -14.97 9.92
N TRP A 616 -13.55 -14.37 8.82
CA TRP A 616 -14.09 -13.09 8.36
C TRP A 616 -15.48 -13.27 7.77
N ARG A 617 -16.37 -12.30 7.98
CA ARG A 617 -17.71 -12.25 7.38
C ARG A 617 -17.91 -10.90 6.73
N VAL A 618 -18.59 -10.84 5.58
CA VAL A 618 -18.92 -9.56 4.95
C VAL A 618 -20.05 -8.91 5.73
N ALA A 619 -19.79 -7.74 6.31
CA ALA A 619 -20.78 -6.96 7.04
C ALA A 619 -21.54 -6.02 6.08
N HIS A 620 -20.84 -5.44 5.10
CA HIS A 620 -21.42 -4.65 4.02
C HIS A 620 -20.75 -4.97 2.68
N GLY A 621 -21.56 -5.12 1.64
CA GLY A 621 -21.13 -5.25 0.24
C GLY A 621 -22.16 -4.60 -0.67
N SER A 622 -21.89 -4.59 -1.98
CA SER A 622 -22.84 -4.07 -2.98
C SER A 622 -24.06 -5.00 -3.12
N SER A 623 -25.20 -4.40 -3.42
CA SER A 623 -26.47 -5.08 -3.69
C SER A 623 -27.18 -4.40 -4.85
N TRP A 624 -27.92 -5.18 -5.65
CA TRP A 624 -28.64 -4.68 -6.83
C TRP A 624 -30.11 -5.06 -6.73
N THR A 625 -30.96 -4.26 -7.37
CA THR A 625 -32.40 -4.50 -7.47
C THR A 625 -32.88 -4.46 -8.91
N LEU A 626 -33.78 -5.37 -9.27
CA LEU A 626 -34.50 -5.41 -10.53
C LEU A 626 -35.97 -5.05 -10.29
N PRO A 627 -36.45 -3.86 -10.71
CA PRO A 627 -37.87 -3.57 -10.72
C PRO A 627 -38.57 -4.38 -11.82
N VAL A 628 -39.73 -4.95 -11.47
CA VAL A 628 -40.65 -5.63 -12.40
C VAL A 628 -42.07 -5.16 -12.08
N GLN A 629 -42.78 -4.67 -13.09
CA GLN A 629 -44.17 -4.22 -12.97
C GLN A 629 -45.10 -5.23 -13.64
N VAL A 630 -46.03 -5.79 -12.87
CA VAL A 630 -47.00 -6.79 -13.35
C VAL A 630 -48.43 -6.34 -12.94
N PRO A 631 -49.46 -6.49 -13.79
CA PRO A 631 -50.80 -6.01 -13.46
C PRO A 631 -51.46 -6.79 -12.33
N THR A 632 -52.34 -6.11 -11.59
CA THR A 632 -53.08 -6.66 -10.45
C THR A 632 -53.80 -7.97 -10.80
N GLY A 633 -53.59 -9.01 -10.00
CA GLY A 633 -54.21 -10.33 -10.17
C GLY A 633 -53.33 -11.37 -10.88
N PHE A 634 -52.27 -10.94 -11.58
CA PHE A 634 -51.24 -11.86 -12.06
C PHE A 634 -50.21 -12.13 -10.94
N THR A 635 -49.81 -13.40 -10.78
CA THR A 635 -49.02 -13.89 -9.63
C THR A 635 -47.85 -14.79 -10.02
N ASN A 636 -47.51 -14.88 -11.32
CA ASN A 636 -46.34 -15.60 -11.81
C ASN A 636 -45.65 -14.79 -12.91
N ILE A 637 -44.33 -14.89 -13.01
CA ILE A 637 -43.51 -14.46 -14.15
C ILE A 637 -42.46 -15.54 -14.40
N ALA A 638 -41.94 -15.68 -15.62
CA ALA A 638 -40.80 -16.56 -15.87
C ALA A 638 -39.52 -15.74 -16.08
N VAL A 639 -38.48 -15.99 -15.30
CA VAL A 639 -37.18 -15.30 -15.42
C VAL A 639 -36.12 -16.30 -15.87
N ASN A 640 -35.48 -16.02 -17.00
CA ASN A 640 -34.57 -16.93 -17.71
C ASN A 640 -35.17 -18.33 -17.99
N GLY A 641 -36.51 -18.42 -18.04
CA GLY A 641 -37.26 -19.67 -18.24
C GLY A 641 -37.67 -20.40 -16.96
N VAL A 642 -37.38 -19.86 -15.77
CA VAL A 642 -37.79 -20.40 -14.46
C VAL A 642 -39.03 -19.66 -13.95
N ASP A 643 -40.09 -20.37 -13.56
CA ASP A 643 -41.29 -19.79 -12.96
C ASP A 643 -41.01 -19.17 -11.58
N VAL A 644 -41.58 -17.99 -11.32
CA VAL A 644 -41.41 -17.18 -10.11
C VAL A 644 -42.77 -16.71 -9.61
N GLU A 645 -43.29 -17.38 -8.57
CA GLU A 645 -44.57 -17.05 -7.94
C GLU A 645 -44.45 -15.78 -7.05
N ILE A 646 -45.14 -14.71 -7.45
CA ILE A 646 -45.18 -13.43 -6.75
C ILE A 646 -46.27 -13.49 -5.65
N PRO A 647 -45.94 -13.25 -4.36
CA PRO A 647 -46.88 -13.42 -3.27
C PRO A 647 -48.16 -12.59 -3.41
N ALA A 648 -49.31 -13.24 -3.26
CA ALA A 648 -50.62 -12.66 -3.53
C ALA A 648 -50.96 -11.38 -2.73
N GLN A 649 -50.40 -11.17 -1.54
CA GLN A 649 -50.59 -9.92 -0.78
C GLN A 649 -49.84 -8.72 -1.39
N GLN A 650 -48.79 -8.97 -2.18
CA GLN A 650 -48.03 -7.94 -2.89
C GLN A 650 -48.63 -7.71 -4.29
N ALA A 651 -49.07 -8.77 -4.97
CA ALA A 651 -49.80 -8.72 -6.25
C ALA A 651 -51.20 -8.05 -6.20
N GLN A 652 -51.55 -7.47 -5.05
CA GLN A 652 -52.78 -6.68 -4.80
C GLN A 652 -52.50 -5.18 -4.60
N GLN A 653 -51.25 -4.75 -4.66
CA GLN A 653 -50.87 -3.33 -4.66
C GLN A 653 -50.80 -2.81 -6.09
N ALA A 654 -51.23 -1.56 -6.32
CA ALA A 654 -51.38 -0.98 -7.65
C ALA A 654 -50.67 0.38 -7.76
N PRO A 655 -49.81 0.61 -8.77
CA PRO A 655 -49.27 -0.39 -9.70
C PRO A 655 -48.43 -1.46 -8.97
N GLY A 656 -48.41 -2.68 -9.51
CA GLY A 656 -47.71 -3.84 -8.93
C GLY A 656 -46.21 -3.81 -9.24
N THR A 657 -45.48 -2.85 -8.68
CA THR A 657 -44.01 -2.73 -8.84
C THR A 657 -43.29 -3.55 -7.77
N PHE A 658 -42.66 -4.65 -8.17
CA PHE A 658 -41.84 -5.50 -7.31
C PHE A 658 -40.36 -5.17 -7.52
N ALA A 659 -39.62 -4.92 -6.44
CA ALA A 659 -38.18 -4.74 -6.49
C ALA A 659 -37.50 -6.02 -5.99
N PHE A 660 -37.04 -6.88 -6.92
CA PHE A 660 -36.34 -8.11 -6.55
C PHE A 660 -34.86 -7.83 -6.30
N ALA A 661 -34.30 -8.36 -5.21
CA ALA A 661 -32.87 -8.46 -5.03
C ALA A 661 -32.29 -9.42 -6.08
N VAL A 662 -31.19 -9.00 -6.71
CA VAL A 662 -30.67 -9.64 -7.93
C VAL A 662 -29.13 -9.52 -7.98
N LEU A 663 -28.48 -10.35 -8.79
CA LEU A 663 -27.02 -10.33 -9.01
C LEU A 663 -26.67 -9.74 -10.40
N PRO A 664 -25.45 -9.24 -10.64
CA PRO A 664 -25.09 -8.62 -11.92
C PRO A 664 -25.15 -9.61 -13.10
N GLY A 665 -25.91 -9.24 -14.13
CA GLY A 665 -26.18 -10.08 -15.31
C GLY A 665 -27.34 -9.53 -16.16
N THR A 666 -27.57 -10.13 -17.32
CA THR A 666 -28.71 -9.89 -18.21
C THR A 666 -29.76 -10.97 -18.01
N TYR A 667 -31.00 -10.54 -17.78
CA TYR A 667 -32.15 -11.41 -17.51
C TYR A 667 -33.21 -11.22 -18.57
N VAL A 668 -33.85 -12.31 -19.00
CA VAL A 668 -35.05 -12.32 -19.83
C VAL A 668 -36.24 -12.57 -18.92
N ILE A 669 -37.10 -11.57 -18.76
CA ILE A 669 -38.33 -11.62 -17.98
C ILE A 669 -39.48 -11.81 -18.94
N THR A 670 -40.18 -12.93 -18.85
CA THR A 670 -41.34 -13.27 -19.65
C THR A 670 -42.60 -13.06 -18.80
N PRO A 671 -43.62 -12.34 -19.30
CA PRO A 671 -44.89 -12.22 -18.59
C PRO A 671 -45.60 -13.58 -18.53
N PRO A 672 -46.54 -13.78 -17.58
CA PRO A 672 -47.41 -14.96 -17.59
C PRO A 672 -48.28 -14.98 -18.87
N GLU A 673 -48.73 -16.16 -19.27
CA GLU A 673 -49.61 -16.29 -20.44
C GLU A 673 -50.89 -15.47 -20.27
N GLY A 674 -51.25 -14.74 -21.33
CA GLY A 674 -52.51 -14.01 -21.43
C GLY A 674 -53.70 -14.94 -21.69
N THR A 675 -54.90 -14.36 -21.73
CA THR A 675 -56.10 -15.07 -22.21
C THR A 675 -56.20 -14.97 -23.73
N ARG A 676 -57.20 -15.62 -24.34
CA ARG A 676 -57.58 -15.39 -25.74
C ARG A 676 -57.73 -13.91 -26.09
N TYR A 677 -58.16 -13.07 -25.14
CA TYR A 677 -58.56 -11.67 -25.38
C TYR A 677 -57.62 -10.62 -24.79
N VAL A 678 -56.77 -10.97 -23.81
CA VAL A 678 -55.87 -10.04 -23.12
C VAL A 678 -54.45 -10.59 -23.14
N THR A 679 -53.49 -9.80 -23.64
CA THR A 679 -52.06 -10.13 -23.64
C THR A 679 -51.25 -9.10 -22.84
N LEU A 680 -50.14 -9.55 -22.28
CA LEU A 680 -49.18 -8.74 -21.49
C LEU A 680 -47.94 -8.32 -22.30
N GLY A 681 -47.92 -8.60 -23.61
CA GLY A 681 -46.81 -8.30 -24.51
C GLY A 681 -45.79 -9.43 -24.64
N GLU A 682 -44.60 -9.11 -25.15
CA GLU A 682 -43.49 -10.04 -25.33
C GLU A 682 -42.50 -9.98 -24.15
N ALA A 683 -41.62 -10.97 -24.05
CA ALA A 683 -40.58 -11.02 -23.01
C ALA A 683 -39.59 -9.85 -23.13
N GLN A 684 -39.19 -9.28 -21.99
CA GLN A 684 -38.31 -8.11 -21.91
C GLN A 684 -36.94 -8.50 -21.37
N THR A 685 -35.88 -7.92 -21.94
CA THR A 685 -34.50 -8.20 -21.55
C THR A 685 -33.95 -7.01 -20.76
N VAL A 686 -33.52 -7.24 -19.51
CA VAL A 686 -32.99 -6.21 -18.62
C VAL A 686 -31.59 -6.59 -18.15
N THR A 687 -30.64 -5.65 -18.26
CA THR A 687 -29.26 -5.83 -17.79
C THR A 687 -29.06 -5.12 -16.46
N VAL A 688 -28.71 -5.89 -15.44
CA VAL A 688 -28.23 -5.41 -14.15
C VAL A 688 -26.72 -5.18 -14.27
N SER A 689 -26.33 -3.90 -14.22
CA SER A 689 -24.92 -3.50 -14.19
C SER A 689 -24.26 -3.97 -12.90
N ALA A 690 -23.02 -4.44 -13.00
CA ALA A 690 -22.16 -4.73 -11.86
C ALA A 690 -21.68 -3.46 -11.15
N ASP A 691 -21.77 -2.30 -11.81
CA ASP A 691 -21.65 -0.98 -11.17
C ASP A 691 -22.97 -0.62 -10.45
N PRO A 692 -22.99 -0.55 -9.10
CA PRO A 692 -24.19 -0.27 -8.33
C PRO A 692 -24.69 1.19 -8.46
N THR A 693 -23.95 2.07 -9.14
CA THR A 693 -24.42 3.43 -9.48
C THR A 693 -25.25 3.47 -10.77
N VAL A 694 -25.21 2.39 -11.57
CA VAL A 694 -25.91 2.27 -12.85
C VAL A 694 -27.19 1.46 -12.66
N PHE A 695 -28.28 2.16 -12.35
CA PHE A 695 -29.61 1.58 -12.17
C PHE A 695 -30.18 1.01 -13.48
N PRO A 696 -30.93 -0.12 -13.46
CA PRO A 696 -31.53 -0.74 -14.65
C PRO A 696 -32.79 0.01 -15.17
N GLY A 697 -32.87 1.32 -14.97
CA GLY A 697 -34.02 2.15 -15.33
C GLY A 697 -35.30 1.72 -14.61
N GLU A 698 -36.40 1.66 -15.35
CA GLU A 698 -37.72 1.23 -14.85
C GLU A 698 -37.88 -0.31 -14.81
N GLY A 699 -36.87 -1.05 -15.30
CA GLY A 699 -36.83 -2.51 -15.32
C GLY A 699 -37.72 -3.12 -16.39
N ALA A 700 -38.48 -4.16 -16.03
CA ALA A 700 -39.47 -4.78 -16.92
C ALA A 700 -40.89 -4.28 -16.58
N ILE A 701 -41.68 -3.91 -17.59
CA ILE A 701 -43.04 -3.39 -17.42
C ILE A 701 -44.00 -4.14 -18.34
N PHE A 702 -44.99 -4.82 -17.76
CA PHE A 702 -46.03 -5.52 -18.50
C PHE A 702 -47.38 -4.84 -18.26
N GLU A 703 -48.02 -4.38 -19.33
CA GLU A 703 -49.34 -3.74 -19.31
C GLU A 703 -50.36 -4.62 -20.04
N PRO A 704 -51.62 -4.69 -19.58
CA PRO A 704 -52.65 -5.49 -20.24
C PRO A 704 -53.12 -4.78 -21.51
N SER A 705 -53.13 -5.51 -22.62
CA SER A 705 -53.57 -5.01 -23.93
C SER A 705 -54.50 -6.02 -24.61
N MET A 706 -55.43 -5.52 -25.41
CA MET A 706 -56.47 -6.34 -26.03
C MET A 706 -55.97 -7.01 -27.30
N THR A 707 -56.31 -8.29 -27.49
CA THR A 707 -55.96 -9.04 -28.70
C THR A 707 -57.01 -8.80 -29.81
N GLY A 708 -56.64 -9.01 -31.08
CA GLY A 708 -57.59 -8.90 -32.20
C GLY A 708 -58.76 -9.89 -32.14
N ALA A 709 -58.62 -11.01 -31.42
CA ALA A 709 -59.68 -12.00 -31.24
C ALA A 709 -60.86 -11.47 -30.41
N LEU A 710 -60.63 -10.44 -29.58
CA LEU A 710 -61.67 -9.75 -28.81
C LEU A 710 -62.69 -9.10 -29.75
N THR A 711 -62.18 -8.27 -30.67
CA THR A 711 -63.00 -7.58 -31.66
C THR A 711 -63.65 -8.56 -32.64
N GLU A 712 -62.93 -9.60 -33.08
CA GLU A 712 -63.47 -10.65 -33.96
C GLU A 712 -64.66 -11.38 -33.33
N ASP A 713 -64.51 -11.91 -32.11
CA ASP A 713 -65.56 -12.69 -31.44
C ASP A 713 -66.73 -11.80 -30.97
N ALA A 714 -66.49 -10.55 -30.59
CA ALA A 714 -67.54 -9.60 -30.23
C ALA A 714 -68.39 -9.20 -31.45
N ILE A 715 -67.75 -8.93 -32.59
CA ILE A 715 -68.47 -8.63 -33.85
C ILE A 715 -69.30 -9.84 -34.29
N ALA A 716 -68.79 -11.06 -34.16
CA ALA A 716 -69.56 -12.27 -34.48
C ALA A 716 -70.84 -12.41 -33.62
N GLN A 717 -70.79 -12.03 -32.33
CA GLN A 717 -71.98 -12.02 -31.48
C GLN A 717 -72.98 -10.92 -31.89
N VAL A 718 -72.51 -9.71 -32.18
CA VAL A 718 -73.39 -8.60 -32.61
C VAL A 718 -74.03 -8.88 -33.97
N GLN A 719 -73.29 -9.41 -34.94
CA GLN A 719 -73.84 -9.79 -36.25
C GLN A 719 -74.90 -10.90 -36.12
N ALA A 720 -74.70 -11.88 -35.22
CA ALA A 720 -75.70 -12.90 -34.94
C ALA A 720 -76.97 -12.34 -34.29
N HIS A 721 -76.83 -11.39 -33.34
CA HIS A 721 -77.96 -10.71 -32.71
C HIS A 721 -78.75 -9.85 -33.71
N LEU A 722 -78.07 -8.99 -34.46
CA LEU A 722 -78.69 -8.16 -35.48
C LEU A 722 -79.38 -9.01 -36.56
N ALA A 723 -78.80 -10.13 -36.99
CA ALA A 723 -79.47 -11.05 -37.91
C ALA A 723 -80.78 -11.65 -37.33
N GLY A 724 -80.87 -11.83 -36.02
CA GLY A 724 -82.11 -12.13 -35.31
C GLY A 724 -83.11 -10.96 -35.37
N CYS A 725 -82.65 -9.75 -35.08
CA CYS A 725 -83.45 -8.53 -35.18
C CYS A 725 -83.99 -8.25 -36.59
N MET A 726 -83.24 -8.59 -37.65
CA MET A 726 -83.71 -8.49 -39.04
C MET A 726 -84.81 -9.51 -39.39
N ALA A 727 -84.92 -10.59 -38.63
CA ALA A 727 -85.94 -11.63 -38.83
C ALA A 727 -87.25 -11.36 -38.07
N ALA A 728 -87.29 -10.32 -37.23
CA ALA A 728 -88.47 -9.89 -36.48
C ALA A 728 -89.56 -9.30 -37.40
N LYS A 729 -90.79 -9.21 -36.88
CA LYS A 729 -92.00 -8.76 -37.62
C LYS A 729 -92.85 -7.75 -36.84
N GLU A 730 -92.25 -7.16 -35.82
CA GLU A 730 -92.83 -6.15 -34.96
C GLU A 730 -92.27 -4.76 -35.33
N SER A 731 -92.95 -3.71 -34.90
CA SER A 731 -92.54 -2.31 -35.11
C SER A 731 -91.31 -1.95 -34.29
N GLU A 732 -91.17 -2.49 -33.08
CA GLU A 732 -90.08 -2.27 -32.14
C GLU A 732 -89.82 -3.59 -31.38
N PRO A 733 -89.00 -4.51 -31.94
CA PRO A 733 -88.76 -5.81 -31.34
C PRO A 733 -87.90 -5.68 -30.06
N ALA A 734 -88.23 -6.43 -29.01
CA ALA A 734 -87.49 -6.40 -27.75
C ALA A 734 -85.99 -6.73 -27.95
N GLY A 735 -85.12 -6.01 -27.24
CA GLY A 735 -83.66 -6.07 -27.34
C GLY A 735 -83.04 -5.70 -28.69
N CYS A 736 -83.78 -5.07 -29.61
CA CYS A 736 -83.31 -4.73 -30.96
C CYS A 736 -83.23 -3.21 -31.22
N PRO A 737 -82.26 -2.72 -32.04
CA PRO A 737 -82.11 -1.30 -32.34
C PRO A 737 -83.12 -0.77 -33.39
N ASN A 738 -83.88 -1.65 -34.03
CA ASN A 738 -84.86 -1.30 -35.05
C ASN A 738 -86.21 -0.88 -34.45
N SER A 739 -86.64 0.34 -34.75
CA SER A 739 -87.96 0.88 -34.39
C SER A 739 -88.58 1.67 -35.54
N ALA A 740 -89.84 1.38 -35.87
CA ALA A 740 -90.62 2.01 -36.94
C ALA A 740 -91.54 3.11 -36.37
N PHE A 741 -91.85 4.16 -37.15
CA PHE A 741 -92.66 5.28 -36.65
C PHE A 741 -94.17 4.97 -36.64
N THR A 742 -94.61 4.25 -35.62
CA THR A 742 -96.02 3.95 -35.37
C THR A 742 -96.69 4.99 -34.48
N PHE A 743 -97.89 5.43 -34.86
CA PHE A 743 -98.73 6.40 -34.12
C PHE A 743 -100.19 5.97 -34.22
N GLY A 744 -100.77 5.50 -33.12
CA GLY A 744 -102.12 4.93 -33.08
C GLY A 744 -102.15 3.65 -32.26
N ASP A 745 -103.13 2.79 -32.51
CA ASP A 745 -103.19 1.45 -31.94
C ASP A 745 -102.39 0.46 -32.82
N GLU A 746 -101.86 -0.62 -32.24
CA GLU A 746 -101.05 -1.63 -32.95
C GLU A 746 -101.80 -2.30 -34.12
N GLU A 747 -103.13 -2.40 -34.03
CA GLU A 747 -103.98 -3.01 -35.07
C GLU A 747 -104.00 -2.22 -36.39
N ASP A 748 -103.60 -0.94 -36.39
CA ASP A 748 -103.47 -0.11 -37.60
C ASP A 748 -102.16 -0.35 -38.37
N TYR A 749 -101.30 -1.26 -37.92
CA TYR A 749 -99.99 -1.54 -38.51
C TYR A 749 -99.74 -3.04 -38.70
N ARG A 750 -99.13 -3.44 -39.84
CA ARG A 750 -98.80 -4.84 -40.09
C ARG A 750 -97.69 -5.04 -41.12
N ASN A 751 -97.29 -6.31 -41.31
CA ASN A 751 -96.39 -6.76 -42.38
C ASN A 751 -95.02 -6.08 -42.37
N PHE A 752 -94.48 -5.77 -41.18
CA PHE A 752 -93.11 -5.28 -41.02
C PHE A 752 -92.10 -6.26 -41.61
N ILE A 753 -91.22 -5.74 -42.46
CA ILE A 753 -90.07 -6.44 -43.03
C ILE A 753 -88.85 -5.53 -42.85
N TRP A 754 -87.91 -5.98 -42.04
CA TRP A 754 -86.66 -5.29 -41.73
C TRP A 754 -85.54 -5.71 -42.71
N THR A 755 -84.75 -4.74 -43.18
CA THR A 755 -83.59 -4.97 -44.05
C THR A 755 -82.43 -4.06 -43.65
N MET A 756 -81.19 -4.54 -43.81
CA MET A 756 -79.98 -3.73 -43.64
C MET A 756 -79.55 -3.31 -45.04
N THR A 757 -79.56 -2.01 -45.33
CA THR A 757 -79.31 -1.45 -46.67
C THR A 757 -77.90 -0.91 -46.83
N GLU A 758 -77.28 -0.48 -45.72
CA GLU A 758 -75.84 -0.25 -45.60
C GLU A 758 -75.33 -1.00 -44.36
N GLU A 759 -74.23 -1.74 -44.49
CA GLU A 759 -73.63 -2.49 -43.38
C GLU A 759 -72.79 -1.56 -42.47
N PRO A 760 -72.92 -1.65 -41.14
CA PRO A 760 -72.07 -0.90 -40.21
C PRO A 760 -70.65 -1.47 -40.13
N THR A 761 -69.70 -0.63 -39.74
CA THR A 761 -68.45 -1.07 -39.12
C THR A 761 -68.62 -1.11 -37.60
N PHE A 762 -67.82 -1.95 -36.93
CA PHE A 762 -67.83 -2.07 -35.47
C PHE A 762 -66.41 -1.95 -34.91
N GLU A 763 -66.29 -1.29 -33.76
CA GLU A 763 -65.06 -1.19 -32.99
C GLU A 763 -65.35 -1.50 -31.52
N VAL A 764 -64.40 -2.12 -30.81
CA VAL A 764 -64.47 -2.27 -29.35
C VAL A 764 -63.44 -1.32 -28.74
N THR A 765 -63.92 -0.40 -27.90
CA THR A 765 -63.10 0.63 -27.25
C THR A 765 -63.09 0.42 -25.73
N GLU A 766 -62.01 0.83 -25.08
CA GLU A 766 -61.97 0.92 -23.62
C GLU A 766 -62.58 2.24 -23.15
N SER A 767 -63.50 2.16 -22.19
CA SER A 767 -64.20 3.30 -21.59
C SER A 767 -64.05 3.27 -20.07
N TRP A 768 -64.36 4.40 -19.43
CA TRP A 768 -64.32 4.54 -17.96
C TRP A 768 -65.26 3.55 -17.21
N ASN A 769 -66.20 2.91 -17.93
CA ASN A 769 -67.14 1.93 -17.42
C ASN A 769 -66.93 0.51 -18.02
N GLY A 770 -65.74 0.23 -18.57
CA GLY A 770 -65.37 -1.08 -19.15
C GLY A 770 -65.25 -1.05 -20.67
N LEU A 771 -65.22 -2.23 -21.31
CA LEU A 771 -65.18 -2.35 -22.76
C LEU A 771 -66.56 -2.08 -23.38
N LEU A 772 -66.59 -1.32 -24.47
CA LEU A 772 -67.80 -0.93 -25.19
C LEU A 772 -67.63 -1.18 -26.68
N LEU A 773 -68.52 -2.00 -27.27
CA LEU A 773 -68.62 -2.18 -28.71
C LEU A 773 -69.60 -1.14 -29.27
N THR A 774 -69.19 -0.39 -30.29
CA THR A 774 -70.00 0.63 -30.96
C THR A 774 -70.04 0.43 -32.47
N SER A 775 -71.18 0.72 -33.11
CA SER A 775 -71.29 0.83 -34.57
C SER A 775 -70.86 2.20 -35.08
N ASP A 776 -70.15 2.24 -36.21
CA ASP A 776 -70.07 3.42 -37.08
C ASP A 776 -70.75 3.12 -38.43
N GLY A 777 -71.46 4.11 -38.97
CA GLY A 777 -72.35 3.93 -40.11
C GLY A 777 -73.45 2.87 -39.91
N GLY A 778 -73.93 2.33 -41.04
CA GLY A 778 -75.03 1.38 -41.10
C GLY A 778 -76.41 2.05 -41.25
N VAL A 779 -77.25 1.47 -42.09
CA VAL A 779 -78.62 1.95 -42.34
C VAL A 779 -79.59 0.78 -42.35
N MET A 780 -80.60 0.86 -41.49
CA MET A 780 -81.73 -0.06 -41.47
C MET A 780 -82.88 0.52 -42.30
N THR A 781 -83.62 -0.33 -42.99
CA THR A 781 -84.79 0.04 -43.79
C THR A 781 -85.93 -0.92 -43.49
N VAL A 782 -87.07 -0.37 -43.09
CA VAL A 782 -88.30 -1.11 -42.83
C VAL A 782 -89.34 -0.82 -43.88
N THR A 783 -90.06 -1.86 -44.31
CA THR A 783 -91.29 -1.72 -45.08
C THR A 783 -92.45 -2.32 -44.31
N TYR A 784 -93.60 -1.65 -44.30
CA TYR A 784 -94.80 -2.09 -43.59
C TYR A 784 -96.07 -1.57 -44.26
N GLU A 785 -97.22 -2.05 -43.80
CA GLU A 785 -98.55 -1.59 -44.22
C GLU A 785 -99.24 -0.87 -43.05
N GLN A 786 -99.77 0.31 -43.31
CA GLN A 786 -100.48 1.17 -42.36
C GLN A 786 -101.94 1.37 -42.79
N ASN A 787 -102.87 1.32 -41.85
CA ASN A 787 -104.26 1.73 -42.08
C ASN A 787 -104.34 3.27 -42.11
N THR A 788 -104.79 3.86 -43.22
CA THR A 788 -105.00 5.31 -43.33
C THR A 788 -106.45 5.74 -43.07
N ASN A 789 -107.38 4.79 -42.89
CA ASN A 789 -108.82 5.04 -42.69
C ASN A 789 -109.26 4.94 -41.21
N TRP A 790 -108.67 5.75 -40.35
CA TRP A 790 -108.87 5.82 -38.89
C TRP A 790 -110.31 6.07 -38.39
N LEU A 791 -111.30 6.23 -39.28
CA LEU A 791 -112.68 6.62 -38.95
C LEU A 791 -113.75 5.81 -39.71
N GLY A 792 -113.36 4.74 -40.42
CA GLY A 792 -114.27 3.91 -41.22
C GLY A 792 -114.31 2.44 -40.77
N ASP A 793 -115.42 1.76 -41.09
CA ASP A 793 -115.63 0.34 -40.74
C ASP A 793 -114.79 -0.66 -41.59
N GLU A 794 -114.09 -0.18 -42.62
CA GLU A 794 -113.20 -0.98 -43.50
C GLU A 794 -111.81 -0.31 -43.60
N PRO A 795 -110.70 -1.00 -43.26
CA PRO A 795 -109.36 -0.40 -43.23
C PRO A 795 -108.72 -0.29 -44.61
N GLU A 796 -108.07 0.86 -44.89
CA GLU A 796 -107.39 1.16 -46.15
C GLU A 796 -105.88 1.08 -45.95
N TRP A 797 -105.22 0.11 -46.60
CA TRP A 797 -103.83 -0.24 -46.32
C TRP A 797 -102.86 0.37 -47.33
N GLU A 798 -102.12 1.39 -46.90
CA GLU A 798 -101.01 1.99 -47.66
C GLU A 798 -99.67 1.39 -47.24
N LYS A 799 -98.70 1.35 -48.17
CA LYS A 799 -97.34 0.87 -47.90
C LYS A 799 -96.44 2.04 -47.53
N GLN A 800 -95.76 1.91 -46.39
CA GLN A 800 -94.70 2.82 -45.96
C GLN A 800 -93.33 2.16 -46.11
N GLU A 801 -92.32 2.98 -46.34
CA GLU A 801 -90.90 2.62 -46.35
C GLU A 801 -90.15 3.68 -45.54
N GLU A 802 -89.46 3.28 -44.48
CA GLU A 802 -88.71 4.17 -43.60
C GLU A 802 -87.25 3.73 -43.52
N GLN A 803 -86.33 4.71 -43.47
CA GLN A 803 -84.90 4.48 -43.36
C GLN A 803 -84.39 5.16 -42.09
N MET A 804 -83.58 4.44 -41.30
CA MET A 804 -83.00 4.92 -40.06
C MET A 804 -81.51 4.56 -40.00
N PRO A 805 -80.63 5.46 -39.52
CA PRO A 805 -79.25 5.11 -39.23
C PRO A 805 -79.21 4.07 -38.09
N LEU A 806 -78.28 3.12 -38.16
CA LEU A 806 -78.03 2.22 -37.04
C LEU A 806 -77.30 2.97 -35.92
N TYR A 807 -77.88 2.98 -34.73
CA TYR A 807 -77.18 3.38 -33.51
C TYR A 807 -77.10 2.19 -32.56
N PHE A 808 -76.00 1.44 -32.64
CA PHE A 808 -75.75 0.28 -31.80
C PHE A 808 -74.56 0.50 -30.86
N SER A 809 -74.76 0.19 -29.58
CA SER A 809 -73.74 0.27 -28.54
C SER A 809 -74.03 -0.82 -27.50
N ALA A 810 -73.04 -1.63 -27.15
CA ALA A 810 -73.20 -2.76 -26.23
C ALA A 810 -71.96 -2.96 -25.33
N PRO A 811 -72.11 -3.10 -24.00
CA PRO A 811 -71.01 -3.47 -23.13
C PRO A 811 -70.44 -4.85 -23.48
N VAL A 812 -69.11 -4.97 -23.46
CA VAL A 812 -68.40 -6.25 -23.66
C VAL A 812 -67.83 -6.70 -22.32
N GLN A 813 -68.20 -7.90 -21.89
CA GLN A 813 -67.70 -8.53 -20.66
C GLN A 813 -66.78 -9.70 -20.99
N ILE A 814 -65.67 -9.82 -20.24
CA ILE A 814 -64.66 -10.85 -20.44
C ILE A 814 -64.37 -11.56 -19.10
N GLU A 815 -64.46 -12.88 -19.10
CA GLU A 815 -64.13 -13.75 -17.97
C GLU A 815 -63.18 -14.86 -18.47
N GLY A 816 -61.87 -14.64 -18.35
CA GLY A 816 -60.86 -15.54 -18.90
C GLY A 816 -60.94 -15.60 -20.44
N ASP A 817 -61.22 -16.80 -20.96
CA ASP A 817 -61.42 -17.06 -22.39
C ASP A 817 -62.90 -16.98 -22.84
N LYS A 818 -63.80 -16.48 -21.99
CA LYS A 818 -65.19 -16.16 -22.38
C LYS A 818 -65.34 -14.67 -22.66
N LEU A 819 -66.00 -14.36 -23.78
CA LEU A 819 -66.47 -13.02 -24.12
C LEU A 819 -67.99 -13.05 -24.25
N THR A 820 -68.66 -12.08 -23.65
CA THR A 820 -70.12 -11.88 -23.75
C THR A 820 -70.39 -10.44 -24.13
N VAL A 821 -71.07 -10.22 -25.25
CA VAL A 821 -71.69 -8.92 -25.56
C VAL A 821 -73.02 -8.85 -24.82
N VAL A 822 -73.22 -7.78 -24.05
CA VAL A 822 -74.46 -7.56 -23.28
C VAL A 822 -75.42 -6.74 -24.12
N PHE A 823 -76.45 -7.39 -24.62
CA PHE A 823 -77.62 -6.75 -25.23
C PHE A 823 -78.60 -6.34 -24.13
N GLU A 824 -79.25 -5.18 -24.27
CA GLU A 824 -80.37 -4.79 -23.41
C GLU A 824 -81.64 -5.57 -23.82
N GLU A 825 -82.62 -5.75 -22.92
CA GLU A 825 -83.90 -6.45 -23.15
C GLU A 825 -85.05 -5.48 -23.47
#